data_AF-A0A2D8M4M7-F1
#
_entry.id   AF-A0A2D8M4M7-F1
#
_cell.length_a   1.000
_cell.length_b   1.000
_cell.length_c   1.000
_cell.angle_alpha   90.00
_cell.angle_beta   90.00
_cell.angle_gamma   90.00
#
_symmetry.space_group_name_H-M   'P 1'
#
loop_
_entity.id
_entity.type
_entity.pdbx_description
1 polymer ?
#
loop_
_entity_poly.entity_id
_entity_poly.type
_entity_poly.pdbx_seq_one_letter_code
_entity_poly.pdbx_strand_id
1 'polypeptide(L)'
;MSAPTIINGFSWAAVVPFLLAAATAWLFWTRVVPRQLRGLQVAFQTGEKRYEVHQITRTTQDARELLSSKGTVFGVASYILALVGALLLFFEFIMIRMEYSEGFHTPSLSIALIFIAFPALISSGTSLGAQVIKPIGQDRASLQESSVWRSYTYVLLAILWLAVVFAIYLLLDVAGVPASRRFSIAAFAVFAPSILAYGRILGSSWQALRQSSRQIAKGEPSPFHNHVPSAKQQAIAQIVNFNLVAMPYVALNTLVSLLFLLYDPTILTHSDRVLELPEYREQTTFMEEGGILGFMLIELFSFIPQSGIRVPIVSFILLFLLLNVALIGFLFVYEVARILFLDVQDVSGKGGIKLADSRLLRAEPTQQAKVLNFCFTGFAGQSMLLLALAMITFWDSSFLPQGAECGDWENTVCSVMEKDSLEELTWMLASGGQIAFLAIWVKSRRIGLKLEDITFDAAVGENRARLSEMSDLIYLKQKPFTELVSKDQWSQALIRLDKITEGHGEQLEGLNLARKTDAMMELYAGLGRWNEAEQEAVSLLALRGGREAQVARLILTAASLAQRDYAEAKPRLDLLNADDIESARLQWAASLFNPKYRKLSPEFKALISIDSLMKRNIDLVQRFKSGTPHSDLKYLDTPAGRLFLLGDLARLRLAGMPDKGLNLIEAFIKEFNITDWPHGDVVRSLLHMDAGRINTGITMAEKLAAEHPRHPHVRNLIGELARGGYLDMLPSEPTPIEWLNDSGLDWLDGWVRKHVVAPPPTFGKKPLIRHTWNSNGWAAMNGSGSLEEAIRKKSNGWKVIQKVWPNGLPMCLHVHLFGIIVTVSGMPVDLGFPGNLDLKTIEKKGHLEI
;
A
#
# COMPACT_ATOMS: atom_id res chain seq x y z
N MET A 1 4.53 -44.82 -29.95
CA MET A 1 4.91 -43.70 -30.84
C MET A 1 6.32 -43.31 -30.44
N SER A 2 7.23 -43.12 -31.40
CA SER A 2 8.58 -42.58 -31.15
C SER A 2 8.47 -41.13 -30.66
N ALA A 3 9.41 -40.68 -29.82
CA ALA A 3 9.37 -39.32 -29.31
C ALA A 3 9.69 -38.31 -30.44
N PRO A 4 9.02 -37.14 -30.44
CA PRO A 4 9.16 -36.11 -31.46
C PRO A 4 10.55 -35.48 -31.45
N THR A 5 11.18 -35.36 -32.63
CA THR A 5 12.53 -34.79 -32.79
C THR A 5 12.51 -33.26 -32.79
N ILE A 6 13.62 -32.61 -32.41
CA ILE A 6 13.79 -31.15 -32.59
C ILE A 6 14.16 -30.86 -34.05
N ILE A 7 13.36 -30.04 -34.72
CA ILE A 7 13.57 -29.63 -36.11
C ILE A 7 14.30 -28.28 -36.14
N ASN A 8 15.51 -28.30 -36.70
CA ASN A 8 16.31 -27.11 -36.94
C ASN A 8 15.81 -26.34 -38.18
N GLY A 9 15.17 -25.19 -37.96
CA GLY A 9 14.85 -24.22 -39.02
C GLY A 9 13.50 -23.51 -38.87
N PHE A 10 13.33 -22.39 -39.56
CA PHE A 10 12.04 -21.69 -39.69
C PHE A 10 11.25 -22.30 -40.86
N SER A 11 10.34 -23.21 -40.56
CA SER A 11 9.35 -23.68 -41.53
C SER A 11 8.11 -22.78 -41.51
N TRP A 12 7.31 -22.76 -42.58
CA TRP A 12 6.00 -22.09 -42.54
C TRP A 12 5.08 -22.66 -41.46
N ALA A 13 5.23 -23.95 -41.13
CA ALA A 13 4.52 -24.60 -40.02
C ALA A 13 4.90 -24.01 -38.66
N ALA A 14 6.16 -23.57 -38.47
CA ALA A 14 6.62 -22.94 -37.24
C ALA A 14 5.97 -21.58 -36.95
N VAL A 15 5.45 -20.87 -37.97
CA VAL A 15 4.80 -19.56 -37.81
C VAL A 15 3.39 -19.69 -37.24
N VAL A 16 2.73 -20.83 -37.47
CA VAL A 16 1.33 -21.06 -37.07
C VAL A 16 1.16 -21.02 -35.55
N PRO A 17 1.98 -21.72 -34.72
CA PRO A 17 1.94 -21.61 -33.27
C PRO A 17 2.12 -20.18 -32.76
N PHE A 18 3.00 -19.37 -33.37
CA PHE A 18 3.17 -17.96 -32.98
C PHE A 18 1.91 -17.12 -33.25
N LEU A 19 1.30 -17.27 -34.42
CA LEU A 19 0.07 -16.54 -34.77
C LEU A 19 -1.09 -16.95 -33.87
N LEU A 20 -1.26 -18.26 -33.61
CA LEU A 20 -2.29 -18.77 -32.72
C LEU A 20 -2.07 -18.32 -31.28
N ALA A 21 -0.84 -18.42 -30.77
CA ALA A 21 -0.49 -17.96 -29.42
C ALA A 21 -0.73 -16.44 -29.27
N ALA A 22 -0.29 -15.62 -30.23
CA ALA A 22 -0.47 -14.19 -30.21
C ALA A 22 -1.96 -13.79 -30.32
N ALA A 23 -2.72 -14.40 -31.23
CA ALA A 23 -4.15 -14.12 -31.39
C ALA A 23 -4.95 -14.51 -30.14
N THR A 24 -4.64 -15.68 -29.56
CA THR A 24 -5.31 -16.18 -28.36
C THR A 24 -4.96 -15.31 -27.15
N ALA A 25 -3.70 -14.94 -26.97
CA ALA A 25 -3.26 -14.02 -25.91
C ALA A 25 -3.89 -12.62 -26.06
N TRP A 26 -4.00 -12.09 -27.29
CA TRP A 26 -4.64 -10.81 -27.56
C TRP A 26 -6.14 -10.83 -27.25
N LEU A 27 -6.85 -11.89 -27.65
CA LEU A 27 -8.27 -12.07 -27.32
C LEU A 27 -8.47 -12.21 -25.81
N PHE A 28 -7.62 -13.00 -25.16
CA PHE A 28 -7.64 -13.18 -23.72
C PHE A 28 -7.45 -11.84 -22.99
N TRP A 29 -6.44 -11.06 -23.38
CA TRP A 29 -6.15 -9.74 -22.81
C TRP A 29 -7.29 -8.73 -23.01
N THR A 30 -7.83 -8.61 -24.22
CA THR A 30 -8.80 -7.56 -24.56
C THR A 30 -10.20 -7.83 -24.03
N ARG A 31 -10.57 -9.11 -23.88
CA ARG A 31 -11.93 -9.54 -23.50
C ARG A 31 -12.02 -10.26 -22.16
N VAL A 32 -11.12 -11.20 -21.87
CA VAL A 32 -11.25 -12.05 -20.67
C VAL A 32 -10.77 -11.29 -19.43
N VAL A 33 -9.57 -10.72 -19.48
CA VAL A 33 -8.96 -10.06 -18.31
C VAL A 33 -9.81 -8.94 -17.71
N PRO A 34 -10.32 -7.96 -18.50
CA PRO A 34 -11.14 -6.87 -17.95
C PRO A 34 -12.50 -7.34 -17.46
N ARG A 35 -13.03 -8.44 -18.02
CA ARG A 35 -14.29 -9.05 -17.54
C ARG A 35 -14.09 -9.75 -16.20
N GLN A 36 -12.96 -10.42 -15.99
CA GLN A 36 -12.67 -11.10 -14.72
C GLN A 36 -12.38 -10.10 -13.59
N LEU A 37 -11.77 -8.96 -13.90
CA LEU A 37 -11.53 -7.87 -12.95
C LEU A 37 -12.72 -6.94 -12.75
N ARG A 38 -13.87 -7.20 -13.39
CA ARG A 38 -15.11 -6.47 -13.08
C ARG A 38 -15.63 -6.92 -11.73
N GLY A 39 -16.02 -5.96 -10.88
CA GLY A 39 -16.55 -6.21 -9.55
C GLY A 39 -15.47 -6.44 -8.49
N LEU A 40 -14.26 -5.89 -8.66
CA LEU A 40 -13.28 -5.84 -7.58
C LEU A 40 -13.88 -5.05 -6.40
N GLN A 41 -13.64 -5.55 -5.20
CA GLN A 41 -14.20 -4.98 -3.98
C GLN A 41 -13.16 -4.87 -2.88
N VAL A 42 -13.39 -3.93 -1.97
CA VAL A 42 -12.62 -3.71 -0.75
C VAL A 42 -13.57 -3.75 0.44
N ALA A 43 -13.18 -4.46 1.50
CA ALA A 43 -13.88 -4.43 2.77
C ALA A 43 -13.11 -3.59 3.79
N PHE A 44 -13.78 -2.83 4.65
CA PHE A 44 -13.12 -2.14 5.77
C PHE A 44 -13.93 -2.27 7.05
N GLN A 45 -13.20 -2.34 8.15
CA GLN A 45 -13.80 -2.42 9.47
C GLN A 45 -14.38 -1.06 9.88
N THR A 46 -15.66 -1.02 10.21
CA THR A 46 -16.35 0.18 10.74
C THR A 46 -16.70 0.08 12.21
N GLY A 47 -16.81 -1.15 12.74
CA GLY A 47 -17.10 -1.41 14.14
C GLY A 47 -16.59 -2.77 14.59
N GLU A 48 -16.93 -3.17 15.82
CA GLU A 48 -16.64 -4.52 16.29
C GLU A 48 -17.42 -5.54 15.44
N LYS A 49 -16.70 -6.39 14.70
CA LYS A 49 -17.26 -7.41 13.80
C LYS A 49 -18.17 -6.88 12.67
N ARG A 50 -18.11 -5.59 12.34
CA ARG A 50 -18.85 -5.00 11.20
C ARG A 50 -17.88 -4.51 10.12
N TYR A 51 -18.12 -4.94 8.89
CA TYR A 51 -17.34 -4.56 7.71
C TYR A 51 -18.24 -3.99 6.62
N GLU A 52 -17.80 -2.89 6.02
CA GLU A 52 -18.45 -2.28 4.86
C GLU A 52 -17.72 -2.69 3.59
N VAL A 53 -18.46 -3.12 2.56
CA VAL A 53 -17.90 -3.62 1.30
C VAL A 53 -18.19 -2.64 0.16
N HIS A 54 -17.15 -2.28 -0.60
CA HIS A 54 -17.27 -1.30 -1.69
C HIS A 54 -16.65 -1.80 -2.98
N GLN A 55 -17.31 -1.48 -4.09
CA GLN A 55 -16.84 -1.82 -5.43
C GLN A 55 -15.83 -0.79 -5.93
N ILE A 56 -14.66 -1.26 -6.38
CA ILE A 56 -13.65 -0.46 -7.08
C ILE A 56 -13.97 -0.41 -8.58
N THR A 57 -14.24 -1.56 -9.19
CA THR A 57 -14.51 -1.66 -10.64
C THR A 57 -15.97 -2.03 -10.88
N ARG A 58 -16.80 -1.06 -11.27
CA ARG A 58 -18.21 -1.31 -11.60
C ARG A 58 -18.35 -1.83 -13.04
N THR A 59 -17.56 -1.24 -13.94
CA THR A 59 -17.59 -1.53 -15.37
C THR A 59 -16.31 -2.20 -15.86
N THR A 60 -16.36 -2.76 -17.07
CA THR A 60 -15.16 -3.26 -17.75
C THR A 60 -14.22 -2.14 -18.18
N GLN A 61 -14.72 -0.90 -18.27
CA GLN A 61 -13.90 0.27 -18.59
C GLN A 61 -13.04 0.66 -17.38
N ASP A 62 -13.62 0.70 -16.18
CA ASP A 62 -12.90 0.95 -14.93
C ASP A 62 -11.75 -0.06 -14.75
N ALA A 63 -12.01 -1.33 -15.05
CA ALA A 63 -10.99 -2.37 -15.02
C ALA A 63 -9.87 -2.15 -16.04
N ARG A 64 -10.18 -1.64 -17.24
CA ARG A 64 -9.17 -1.28 -18.25
C ARG A 64 -8.32 -0.08 -17.83
N GLU A 65 -8.95 0.93 -17.23
CA GLU A 65 -8.25 2.12 -16.69
C GLU A 65 -7.32 1.73 -15.55
N LEU A 66 -7.74 0.82 -14.67
CA LEU A 66 -6.89 0.30 -13.61
C LEU A 66 -5.69 -0.49 -14.18
N LEU A 67 -5.92 -1.32 -15.21
CA LEU A 67 -4.86 -2.10 -15.88
C LEU A 67 -3.86 -1.24 -16.67
N SER A 68 -4.30 -0.10 -17.22
CA SER A 68 -3.45 0.83 -17.96
C SER A 68 -2.67 1.81 -17.06
N SER A 69 -2.92 1.77 -15.75
CA SER A 69 -2.20 2.60 -14.78
C SER A 69 -0.70 2.31 -14.80
N LYS A 70 0.14 3.33 -14.58
CA LYS A 70 1.61 3.20 -14.64
C LYS A 70 2.18 2.14 -13.70
N GLY A 71 1.47 1.81 -12.61
CA GLY A 71 1.88 0.82 -11.62
C GLY A 71 1.67 -0.63 -12.04
N THR A 72 0.74 -0.93 -12.97
CA THR A 72 0.35 -2.30 -13.34
C THR A 72 1.01 -2.83 -14.60
N VAL A 73 1.57 -1.94 -15.44
CA VAL A 73 2.11 -2.28 -16.77
C VAL A 73 3.14 -3.41 -16.70
N PHE A 74 4.03 -3.38 -15.71
CA PHE A 74 5.09 -4.37 -15.58
C PHE A 74 4.54 -5.77 -15.25
N GLY A 75 3.61 -5.87 -14.31
CA GLY A 75 2.96 -7.14 -13.97
C GLY A 75 2.12 -7.68 -15.09
N VAL A 76 1.35 -6.82 -15.76
CA VAL A 76 0.60 -7.18 -16.96
C VAL A 76 1.53 -7.75 -18.04
N ALA A 77 2.66 -7.10 -18.32
CA ALA A 77 3.62 -7.57 -19.30
C ALA A 77 4.20 -8.94 -18.91
N SER A 78 4.57 -9.12 -17.64
CA SER A 78 5.08 -10.39 -17.10
C SER A 78 4.05 -11.54 -17.24
N TYR A 79 2.77 -11.26 -16.95
CA TYR A 79 1.68 -12.23 -17.12
C TYR A 79 1.47 -12.61 -18.59
N ILE A 80 1.40 -11.62 -19.49
CA ILE A 80 1.19 -11.86 -20.93
C ILE A 80 2.37 -12.66 -21.51
N LEU A 81 3.60 -12.33 -21.12
CA LEU A 81 4.79 -13.05 -21.56
C LEU A 81 4.71 -14.53 -21.18
N ALA A 82 4.42 -14.83 -19.91
CA ALA A 82 4.28 -16.19 -19.41
C ALA A 82 3.13 -16.96 -20.09
N LEU A 83 1.98 -16.30 -20.30
CA LEU A 83 0.84 -16.88 -21.01
C LEU A 83 1.18 -17.21 -22.47
N VAL A 84 1.86 -16.30 -23.19
CA VAL A 84 2.30 -16.55 -24.56
C VAL A 84 3.27 -17.73 -24.61
N GLY A 85 4.23 -17.80 -23.68
CA GLY A 85 5.15 -18.94 -23.59
C GLY A 85 4.44 -20.28 -23.41
N ALA A 86 3.49 -20.36 -22.48
CA ALA A 86 2.69 -21.57 -22.27
C ALA A 86 1.81 -21.93 -23.48
N LEU A 87 1.18 -20.93 -24.13
CA LEU A 87 0.39 -21.14 -25.33
C LEU A 87 1.23 -21.60 -26.52
N LEU A 88 2.47 -21.12 -26.66
CA LEU A 88 3.39 -21.60 -27.69
C LEU A 88 3.65 -23.10 -27.53
N LEU A 89 3.98 -23.58 -26.32
CA LEU A 89 4.14 -25.02 -26.06
C LEU A 89 2.86 -25.81 -26.37
N PHE A 90 1.70 -25.26 -25.98
CA PHE A 90 0.41 -25.90 -26.22
C PHE A 90 0.09 -26.05 -27.71
N PHE A 91 0.28 -24.99 -28.51
CA PHE A 91 -0.03 -25.03 -29.94
C PHE A 91 0.98 -25.87 -30.72
N GLU A 92 2.27 -25.86 -30.33
CA GLU A 92 3.26 -26.79 -30.87
C GLU A 92 2.86 -28.25 -30.64
N PHE A 93 2.43 -28.58 -29.41
CA PHE A 93 1.94 -29.91 -29.09
C PHE A 93 0.72 -30.31 -29.93
N ILE A 94 -0.26 -29.42 -30.09
CA ILE A 94 -1.43 -29.69 -30.94
C ILE A 94 -1.00 -29.93 -32.39
N MET A 95 -0.07 -29.16 -32.92
CA MET A 95 0.42 -29.31 -34.29
C MET A 95 1.06 -30.68 -34.52
N ILE A 96 1.83 -31.17 -33.54
CA ILE A 96 2.42 -32.52 -33.57
C ILE A 96 1.31 -33.59 -33.46
N ARG A 97 0.37 -33.43 -32.52
CA ARG A 97 -0.70 -34.41 -32.29
C ARG A 97 -1.68 -34.54 -33.46
N MET A 98 -1.84 -33.47 -34.22
CA MET A 98 -2.68 -33.41 -35.42
C MET A 98 -1.91 -33.72 -36.71
N GLU A 99 -0.67 -34.22 -36.61
CA GLU A 99 0.20 -34.63 -37.72
C GLU A 99 0.57 -33.49 -38.71
N TYR A 100 0.48 -32.23 -38.28
CA TYR A 100 0.87 -31.07 -39.09
C TYR A 100 2.37 -30.70 -38.97
N SER A 101 3.07 -31.23 -37.96
CA SER A 101 4.51 -31.05 -37.77
C SER A 101 5.17 -32.38 -37.42
N GLU A 102 6.37 -32.63 -37.98
CA GLU A 102 7.16 -33.83 -37.72
C GLU A 102 7.86 -33.79 -36.34
N GLY A 103 7.88 -32.63 -35.68
CA GLY A 103 8.62 -32.40 -34.45
C GLY A 103 8.53 -30.96 -33.93
N PHE A 104 9.26 -30.64 -32.87
CA PHE A 104 9.26 -29.31 -32.26
C PHE A 104 10.23 -28.37 -32.98
N HIS A 105 9.80 -27.15 -33.32
CA HIS A 105 10.71 -26.16 -33.90
C HIS A 105 11.61 -25.51 -32.84
N THR A 106 12.92 -25.52 -33.09
CA THR A 106 13.93 -24.93 -32.18
C THR A 106 13.61 -23.49 -31.74
N PRO A 107 13.17 -22.57 -32.65
CA PRO A 107 12.89 -21.17 -32.28
C PRO A 107 11.66 -21.01 -31.37
N SER A 108 10.60 -21.79 -31.59
CA SER A 108 9.37 -21.70 -30.79
C SER A 108 9.57 -22.24 -29.39
N LEU A 109 10.26 -23.38 -29.27
CA LEU A 109 10.63 -23.98 -27.98
C LEU A 109 11.53 -23.04 -27.16
N SER A 110 12.54 -22.43 -27.80
CA SER A 110 13.44 -21.47 -27.14
C SER A 110 12.69 -20.26 -26.57
N ILE A 111 11.84 -19.64 -27.39
CA ILE A 111 11.07 -18.45 -27.00
C ILE A 111 10.09 -18.82 -25.89
N ALA A 112 9.43 -19.97 -25.99
CA ALA A 112 8.52 -20.45 -24.97
C ALA A 112 9.19 -20.62 -23.60
N LEU A 113 10.35 -21.29 -23.56
CA LEU A 113 11.12 -21.49 -22.33
C LEU A 113 11.57 -20.16 -21.71
N ILE A 114 12.09 -19.22 -22.50
CA ILE A 114 12.49 -17.89 -22.02
C ILE A 114 11.28 -17.15 -21.45
N PHE A 115 10.15 -17.18 -22.17
CA PHE A 115 8.92 -16.48 -21.81
C PHE A 115 8.26 -17.05 -20.55
N ILE A 116 8.54 -18.31 -20.19
CA ILE A 116 8.08 -18.92 -18.93
C ILE A 116 9.09 -18.66 -17.80
N ALA A 117 10.38 -18.90 -18.03
CA ALA A 117 11.41 -18.82 -17.00
C ALA A 117 11.64 -17.38 -16.51
N PHE A 118 11.68 -16.40 -17.41
CA PHE A 118 11.96 -15.01 -17.03
C PHE A 118 10.88 -14.41 -16.10
N PRO A 119 9.57 -14.52 -16.39
CA PRO A 119 8.51 -14.15 -15.45
C PRO A 119 8.55 -14.92 -14.13
N ALA A 120 8.90 -16.22 -14.15
CA ALA A 120 8.99 -17.02 -12.92
C ALA A 120 10.11 -16.52 -11.98
N LEU A 121 11.25 -16.06 -12.53
CA LEU A 121 12.33 -15.45 -11.75
C LEU A 121 11.91 -14.10 -11.15
N ILE A 122 11.23 -13.25 -11.93
CA ILE A 122 10.69 -11.97 -11.45
C ILE A 122 9.65 -12.19 -10.34
N SER A 123 8.80 -13.21 -10.50
CA SER A 123 7.82 -13.63 -9.49
C SER A 123 8.48 -13.91 -8.14
N SER A 124 9.62 -14.60 -8.12
CA SER A 124 10.34 -14.91 -6.87
C SER A 124 10.86 -13.66 -6.17
N GLY A 125 11.50 -12.75 -6.90
CA GLY A 125 12.02 -11.49 -6.33
C GLY A 125 10.91 -10.59 -5.78
N THR A 126 9.79 -10.46 -6.50
CA THR A 126 8.63 -9.67 -6.06
C THR A 126 7.94 -10.28 -4.85
N SER A 127 7.79 -11.61 -4.81
CA SER A 127 7.22 -12.36 -3.69
C SER A 127 8.08 -12.30 -2.44
N LEU A 128 9.41 -12.36 -2.57
CA LEU A 128 10.34 -12.21 -1.45
C LEU A 128 10.21 -10.83 -0.82
N GLY A 129 10.26 -9.76 -1.61
CA GLY A 129 10.15 -8.41 -1.08
C GLY A 129 8.79 -8.10 -0.46
N ALA A 130 7.69 -8.68 -0.97
CA ALA A 130 6.36 -8.55 -0.37
C ALA A 130 6.25 -9.26 0.99
N GLN A 131 7.01 -10.33 1.21
CA GLN A 131 7.01 -11.08 2.48
C GLN A 131 7.92 -10.46 3.54
N VAL A 132 9.00 -9.79 3.13
CA VAL A 132 10.01 -9.21 4.03
C VAL A 132 9.72 -7.74 4.35
N ILE A 133 9.27 -6.95 3.36
CA ILE A 133 9.10 -5.50 3.52
C ILE A 133 7.66 -5.19 3.95
N LYS A 134 7.52 -4.58 5.14
CA LYS A 134 6.21 -4.14 5.66
C LYS A 134 5.46 -3.21 4.69
N PRO A 135 4.12 -3.28 4.62
CA PRO A 135 3.31 -2.38 3.80
C PRO A 135 3.36 -0.93 4.32
N ILE A 136 3.08 0.02 3.42
CA ILE A 136 2.99 1.45 3.73
C ILE A 136 1.76 1.67 4.62
N GLY A 137 1.89 2.44 5.71
CA GLY A 137 0.77 2.80 6.61
C GLY A 137 0.61 1.96 7.88
N GLN A 138 1.37 0.88 8.07
CA GLN A 138 1.25 0.06 9.31
C GLN A 138 2.04 0.61 10.51
N ASP A 139 3.14 1.32 10.30
CA ASP A 139 3.90 1.94 11.39
C ASP A 139 3.75 3.47 11.34
N ARG A 140 3.20 4.03 12.43
CA ARG A 140 2.93 5.47 12.66
C ARG A 140 4.15 6.40 12.47
N ALA A 141 5.34 5.84 12.29
CA ALA A 141 6.62 6.56 12.34
C ALA A 141 7.48 6.45 11.07
N SER A 142 7.12 5.63 10.07
CA SER A 142 8.04 5.28 8.97
C SER A 142 7.54 5.63 7.55
N LEU A 143 6.58 6.54 7.41
CA LEU A 143 6.16 7.04 6.09
C LEU A 143 7.22 7.90 5.39
N GLN A 144 8.36 8.16 6.04
CA GLN A 144 9.46 9.00 5.51
C GLN A 144 10.50 8.26 4.65
N GLU A 145 10.42 6.93 4.49
CA GLU A 145 11.42 6.22 3.68
C GLU A 145 11.06 6.23 2.19
N SER A 146 11.75 7.11 1.46
CA SER A 146 11.67 7.32 0.03
C SER A 146 11.54 6.04 -0.80
N SER A 147 10.57 6.01 -1.71
CA SER A 147 10.24 4.89 -2.61
C SER A 147 11.42 4.34 -3.43
N VAL A 148 12.44 5.15 -3.70
CA VAL A 148 13.66 4.74 -4.41
C VAL A 148 14.46 3.72 -3.59
N TRP A 149 14.59 3.96 -2.28
CA TRP A 149 15.32 3.06 -1.40
C TRP A 149 14.62 1.71 -1.31
N ARG A 150 13.28 1.73 -1.25
CA ARG A 150 12.47 0.52 -1.24
C ARG A 150 12.62 -0.29 -2.52
N SER A 151 12.55 0.33 -3.70
CA SER A 151 12.77 -0.37 -4.99
C SER A 151 14.18 -0.97 -5.07
N TYR A 152 15.19 -0.26 -4.53
CA TYR A 152 16.54 -0.79 -4.40
C TYR A 152 16.60 -1.99 -3.44
N THR A 153 15.88 -1.94 -2.31
CA THR A 153 15.78 -3.06 -1.37
C THR A 153 15.18 -4.31 -2.02
N TYR A 154 14.14 -4.19 -2.87
CA TYR A 154 13.58 -5.34 -3.61
C TYR A 154 14.65 -6.02 -4.49
N VAL A 155 15.42 -5.24 -5.25
CA VAL A 155 16.47 -5.77 -6.14
C VAL A 155 17.62 -6.38 -5.33
N LEU A 156 18.06 -5.70 -4.27
CA LEU A 156 19.14 -6.19 -3.40
C LEU A 156 18.76 -7.51 -2.73
N LEU A 157 17.53 -7.63 -2.23
CA LEU A 157 17.02 -8.86 -1.62
C LEU A 157 16.98 -10.01 -2.64
N ALA A 158 16.56 -9.75 -3.88
CA ALA A 158 16.55 -10.77 -4.93
C ALA A 158 17.97 -11.25 -5.28
N ILE A 159 18.94 -10.34 -5.40
CA ILE A 159 20.35 -10.69 -5.67
C ILE A 159 20.92 -11.51 -4.50
N LEU A 160 20.66 -11.09 -3.26
CA LEU A 160 21.11 -11.81 -2.07
C LEU A 160 20.50 -13.22 -2.00
N TRP A 161 19.22 -13.37 -2.34
CA TRP A 161 18.57 -14.68 -2.41
C TRP A 161 19.20 -15.59 -3.46
N LEU A 162 19.43 -15.08 -4.67
CA LEU A 162 20.11 -15.85 -5.72
C LEU A 162 21.53 -16.26 -5.31
N ALA A 163 22.26 -15.41 -4.59
CA ALA A 163 23.57 -15.77 -4.03
C ALA A 163 23.48 -16.90 -3.01
N VAL A 164 22.44 -16.92 -2.16
CA VAL A 164 22.17 -18.03 -1.23
C VAL A 164 21.85 -19.32 -1.99
N VAL A 165 21.02 -19.26 -3.02
CA VAL A 165 20.70 -20.44 -3.84
C VAL A 165 21.96 -20.98 -4.55
N PHE A 166 22.80 -20.09 -5.07
CA PHE A 166 24.07 -20.48 -5.68
C PHE A 166 25.00 -21.15 -4.66
N ALA A 167 25.07 -20.63 -3.44
CA ALA A 167 25.83 -21.27 -2.35
C ALA A 167 25.27 -22.67 -2.01
N ILE A 168 23.94 -22.84 -1.98
CA ILE A 168 23.31 -24.16 -1.80
C ILE A 168 23.72 -25.12 -2.92
N TYR A 169 23.71 -24.67 -4.18
CA TYR A 169 24.12 -25.49 -5.32
C TYR A 169 25.56 -26.00 -5.18
N LEU A 170 26.48 -25.13 -4.77
CA LEU A 170 27.88 -25.51 -4.51
C LEU A 170 28.03 -26.46 -3.31
N LEU A 171 27.27 -26.26 -2.23
CA LEU A 171 27.28 -27.16 -1.07
C LEU A 171 26.80 -28.56 -1.43
N LEU A 172 25.79 -28.68 -2.30
CA LEU A 172 25.30 -29.99 -2.76
C LEU A 172 26.30 -30.70 -3.67
N ASP A 173 27.10 -29.95 -4.45
CA ASP A 173 28.21 -30.50 -5.25
C ASP A 173 29.28 -31.13 -4.34
N VAL A 174 29.68 -30.40 -3.29
CA VAL A 174 30.62 -30.93 -2.27
C VAL A 174 30.06 -32.14 -1.53
N ALA A 175 28.75 -32.19 -1.33
CA ALA A 175 28.07 -33.33 -0.71
C ALA A 175 27.91 -34.55 -1.63
N GLY A 176 28.36 -34.49 -2.89
CA GLY A 176 28.31 -35.60 -3.83
C GLY A 176 26.92 -35.89 -4.41
N VAL A 177 26.01 -34.91 -4.39
CA VAL A 177 24.64 -35.09 -4.93
C VAL A 177 24.68 -35.11 -6.46
N PRO A 178 23.96 -36.04 -7.14
CA PRO A 178 23.87 -36.09 -8.60
C PRO A 178 23.43 -34.76 -9.23
N ALA A 179 23.92 -34.45 -10.44
CA ALA A 179 23.67 -33.17 -11.11
C ALA A 179 22.17 -32.89 -11.36
N SER A 180 21.41 -33.91 -11.74
CA SER A 180 19.95 -33.85 -11.94
C SER A 180 19.23 -33.38 -10.66
N ARG A 181 19.50 -34.04 -9.54
CA ARG A 181 18.91 -33.71 -8.23
C ARG A 181 19.38 -32.36 -7.70
N ARG A 182 20.63 -31.97 -7.95
CA ARG A 182 21.14 -30.63 -7.60
C ARG A 182 20.38 -29.52 -8.32
N PHE A 183 20.07 -29.72 -9.61
CA PHE A 183 19.26 -28.78 -10.37
C PHE A 183 17.85 -28.65 -9.79
N SER A 184 17.16 -29.77 -9.51
CA SER A 184 15.82 -29.78 -8.92
C SER A 184 15.76 -28.99 -7.61
N ILE A 185 16.71 -29.22 -6.70
CA ILE A 185 16.76 -28.55 -5.39
C ILE A 185 17.07 -27.06 -5.54
N ALA A 186 18.03 -26.70 -6.40
CA ALA A 186 18.39 -25.30 -6.63
C ALA A 186 17.23 -24.53 -7.28
N ALA A 187 16.60 -25.10 -8.30
CA ALA A 187 15.44 -24.52 -8.96
C ALA A 187 14.25 -24.37 -7.98
N PHE A 188 13.97 -25.38 -7.15
CA PHE A 188 12.99 -25.27 -6.07
C PHE A 188 13.31 -24.11 -5.11
N ALA A 189 14.58 -23.97 -4.68
CA ALA A 189 15.01 -22.88 -3.81
C ALA A 189 14.88 -21.50 -4.48
N VAL A 190 15.14 -21.38 -5.79
CA VAL A 190 14.87 -20.14 -6.54
C VAL A 190 13.40 -19.76 -6.46
N PHE A 191 12.47 -20.71 -6.63
CA PHE A 191 11.03 -20.44 -6.69
C PHE A 191 10.31 -20.50 -5.34
N ALA A 192 10.98 -20.93 -4.27
CA ALA A 192 10.41 -21.07 -2.93
C ALA A 192 9.70 -19.79 -2.41
N PRO A 193 10.22 -18.55 -2.60
CA PRO A 193 9.52 -17.34 -2.15
C PRO A 193 8.12 -17.19 -2.74
N SER A 194 7.94 -17.46 -4.04
CA SER A 194 6.62 -17.38 -4.70
C SER A 194 5.66 -18.43 -4.20
N ILE A 195 6.15 -19.66 -4.00
CA ILE A 195 5.37 -20.79 -3.51
C ILE A 195 4.87 -20.52 -2.08
N LEU A 196 5.76 -20.02 -1.21
CA LEU A 196 5.40 -19.63 0.15
C LEU A 196 4.39 -18.49 0.17
N ALA A 197 4.55 -17.48 -0.69
CA ALA A 197 3.61 -16.38 -0.78
C ALA A 197 2.20 -16.88 -1.17
N TYR A 198 2.14 -17.77 -2.15
CA TYR A 198 0.91 -18.39 -2.61
C TYR A 198 0.21 -19.22 -1.53
N GLY A 199 0.95 -20.13 -0.87
CA GLY A 199 0.42 -20.94 0.22
C GLY A 199 -0.10 -20.10 1.39
N ARG A 200 0.58 -18.99 1.73
CA ARG A 200 0.16 -18.06 2.77
C ARG A 200 -1.14 -17.32 2.44
N ILE A 201 -1.27 -16.83 1.21
CA ILE A 201 -2.46 -16.07 0.77
C ILE A 201 -3.67 -16.99 0.70
N LEU A 202 -3.55 -18.16 0.09
CA LEU A 202 -4.65 -19.12 0.05
C LEU A 202 -4.99 -19.70 1.41
N GLY A 203 -4.00 -20.11 2.20
CA GLY A 203 -4.23 -20.69 3.52
C GLY A 203 -4.96 -19.76 4.49
N SER A 204 -4.66 -18.45 4.41
CA SER A 204 -5.32 -17.44 5.25
C SER A 204 -6.72 -17.04 4.77
N SER A 205 -7.01 -17.16 3.47
CA SER A 205 -8.29 -16.77 2.86
C SER A 205 -9.25 -17.93 2.55
N TRP A 206 -8.81 -19.18 2.71
CA TRP A 206 -9.56 -20.38 2.33
C TRP A 206 -10.98 -20.45 2.90
N GLN A 207 -11.17 -20.10 4.18
CA GLN A 207 -12.47 -20.22 4.84
C GLN A 207 -13.49 -19.25 4.23
N ALA A 208 -13.10 -17.99 4.06
CA ALA A 208 -13.93 -16.99 3.40
C ALA A 208 -14.22 -17.33 1.93
N LEU A 209 -13.23 -17.87 1.19
CA LEU A 209 -13.43 -18.35 -0.18
C LEU A 209 -14.44 -19.49 -0.25
N ARG A 210 -14.33 -20.47 0.65
CA ARG A 210 -15.24 -21.60 0.73
C ARG A 210 -16.65 -21.13 1.06
N GLN A 211 -16.81 -20.21 2.01
CA GLN A 211 -18.12 -19.66 2.37
C GLN A 211 -18.74 -18.89 1.20
N SER A 212 -17.96 -18.02 0.55
CA SER A 212 -18.42 -17.26 -0.62
C SER A 212 -18.84 -18.17 -1.77
N SER A 213 -17.97 -19.08 -2.18
CA SER A 213 -18.23 -20.01 -3.30
C SER A 213 -19.40 -20.94 -3.00
N ARG A 214 -19.58 -21.41 -1.75
CA ARG A 214 -20.72 -22.24 -1.34
C ARG A 214 -22.05 -21.50 -1.45
N GLN A 215 -22.11 -20.22 -1.09
CA GLN A 215 -23.34 -19.43 -1.18
C GLN A 215 -23.69 -19.11 -2.64
N ILE A 216 -22.69 -18.70 -3.44
CA ILE A 216 -22.88 -18.48 -4.89
C ILE A 216 -23.35 -19.77 -5.58
N ALA A 217 -22.77 -20.92 -5.23
CA ALA A 217 -23.14 -22.22 -5.79
C ALA A 217 -24.59 -22.63 -5.50
N LYS A 218 -25.19 -22.10 -4.42
CA LYS A 218 -26.60 -22.29 -4.05
C LYS A 218 -27.56 -21.28 -4.68
N GLY A 219 -27.04 -20.27 -5.39
CA GLY A 219 -27.86 -19.18 -5.92
C GLY A 219 -28.16 -18.06 -4.92
N GLU A 220 -27.55 -18.11 -3.73
CA GLU A 220 -27.69 -17.06 -2.71
C GLU A 220 -26.66 -15.95 -2.95
N PRO A 221 -27.00 -14.68 -2.65
CA PRO A 221 -25.99 -13.61 -2.61
C PRO A 221 -24.98 -13.92 -1.51
N SER A 222 -23.69 -13.80 -1.82
CA SER A 222 -22.64 -13.97 -0.81
C SER A 222 -22.38 -12.66 -0.07
N PRO A 223 -21.73 -12.64 1.11
CA PRO A 223 -21.43 -11.41 1.84
C PRO A 223 -20.43 -10.54 1.06
N PHE A 224 -19.79 -11.14 0.04
CA PHE A 224 -18.87 -10.53 -0.92
C PHE A 224 -19.52 -10.28 -2.29
N HIS A 225 -20.74 -10.75 -2.53
CA HIS A 225 -21.49 -10.53 -3.76
C HIS A 225 -22.98 -10.31 -3.46
N ASN A 226 -23.37 -9.05 -3.31
CA ASN A 226 -24.75 -8.65 -3.02
C ASN A 226 -25.69 -8.69 -4.25
N HIS A 227 -25.39 -9.53 -5.23
CA HIS A 227 -26.25 -9.73 -6.40
C HIS A 227 -26.49 -11.22 -6.61
N VAL A 228 -27.68 -11.56 -7.10
CA VAL A 228 -28.05 -12.95 -7.37
C VAL A 228 -27.16 -13.47 -8.51
N PRO A 229 -26.44 -14.59 -8.33
CA PRO A 229 -25.52 -15.08 -9.33
C PRO A 229 -26.25 -15.72 -10.52
N SER A 230 -25.77 -15.44 -11.73
CA SER A 230 -26.24 -16.08 -12.97
C SER A 230 -25.92 -17.58 -13.02
N ALA A 231 -26.66 -18.36 -13.80
CA ALA A 231 -26.45 -19.81 -13.93
C ALA A 231 -25.00 -20.19 -14.29
N LYS A 232 -24.34 -19.39 -15.15
CA LYS A 232 -22.93 -19.58 -15.49
C LYS A 232 -22.00 -19.36 -14.29
N GLN A 233 -22.28 -18.35 -13.46
CA GLN A 233 -21.51 -18.08 -12.24
C GLN A 233 -21.71 -19.17 -11.19
N GLN A 234 -22.93 -19.73 -11.08
CA GLN A 234 -23.22 -20.85 -10.18
C GLN A 234 -22.41 -22.10 -10.57
N ALA A 235 -22.37 -22.46 -11.86
CA ALA A 235 -21.59 -23.61 -12.34
C ALA A 235 -20.09 -23.45 -12.06
N ILE A 236 -19.54 -22.24 -12.32
CA ILE A 236 -18.13 -21.95 -12.01
C ILE A 236 -17.87 -22.02 -10.49
N ALA A 237 -18.76 -21.45 -9.68
CA ALA A 237 -18.64 -21.48 -8.22
C ALA A 237 -18.73 -22.91 -7.64
N GLN A 238 -19.50 -23.80 -8.26
CA GLN A 238 -19.54 -25.22 -7.87
C GLN A 238 -18.19 -25.91 -8.10
N ILE A 239 -17.55 -25.68 -9.26
CA ILE A 239 -16.21 -26.21 -9.56
C ILE A 239 -15.19 -25.67 -8.55
N VAL A 240 -15.24 -24.37 -8.26
CA VAL A 240 -14.37 -23.71 -7.27
C VAL A 240 -14.57 -24.32 -5.88
N ASN A 241 -15.81 -24.43 -5.43
CA ASN A 241 -16.12 -24.98 -4.12
C ASN A 241 -15.68 -26.44 -3.99
N PHE A 242 -15.84 -27.26 -5.05
CA PHE A 242 -15.35 -28.64 -5.08
C PHE A 242 -13.83 -28.69 -4.89
N ASN A 243 -13.08 -27.88 -5.63
CA ASN A 243 -11.63 -27.85 -5.53
C ASN A 243 -11.17 -27.32 -4.15
N LEU A 244 -11.79 -26.26 -3.63
CA LEU A 244 -11.53 -25.73 -2.28
C LEU A 244 -11.78 -26.77 -1.18
N VAL A 245 -12.80 -27.62 -1.33
CA VAL A 245 -13.06 -28.72 -0.39
C VAL A 245 -11.99 -29.79 -0.48
N ALA A 246 -11.48 -30.09 -1.68
CA ALA A 246 -10.42 -31.09 -1.89
C ALA A 246 -9.05 -30.65 -1.37
N MET A 247 -8.72 -29.34 -1.44
CA MET A 247 -7.40 -28.80 -1.11
C MET A 247 -6.80 -29.30 0.22
N PRO A 248 -7.49 -29.25 1.38
CA PRO A 248 -6.87 -29.69 2.65
C PRO A 248 -6.55 -31.19 2.67
N TYR A 249 -7.35 -32.01 1.96
CA TYR A 249 -7.11 -33.45 1.88
C TYR A 249 -5.90 -33.76 1.00
N VAL A 250 -5.76 -33.08 -0.13
CA VAL A 250 -4.59 -33.21 -1.00
C VAL A 250 -3.32 -32.77 -0.27
N ALA A 251 -3.37 -31.64 0.44
CA ALA A 251 -2.22 -31.15 1.19
C ALA A 251 -1.84 -32.08 2.36
N LEU A 252 -2.82 -32.69 3.02
CA LEU A 252 -2.58 -33.70 4.06
C LEU A 252 -1.99 -34.98 3.46
N ASN A 253 -2.51 -35.45 2.33
CA ASN A 253 -1.94 -36.59 1.59
C ASN A 253 -0.46 -36.37 1.30
N THR A 254 -0.08 -35.18 0.85
CA THR A 254 1.31 -34.86 0.56
C THR A 254 2.19 -34.81 1.80
N LEU A 255 1.70 -34.22 2.90
CA LEU A 255 2.43 -34.26 4.17
C LEU A 255 2.67 -35.69 4.66
N VAL A 256 1.63 -36.54 4.62
CA VAL A 256 1.76 -37.94 5.04
C VAL A 256 2.70 -38.68 4.10
N SER A 257 2.56 -38.50 2.79
CA SER A 257 3.44 -39.11 1.78
C SER A 257 4.91 -38.74 2.00
N LEU A 258 5.20 -37.49 2.37
CA LEU A 258 6.54 -37.03 2.71
C LEU A 258 7.10 -37.69 3.97
N LEU A 259 6.26 -37.85 5.01
CA LEU A 259 6.66 -38.53 6.24
C LEU A 259 6.96 -40.01 6.00
N PHE A 260 6.19 -40.68 5.12
CA PHE A 260 6.45 -42.06 4.72
C PHE A 260 7.75 -42.18 3.93
N LEU A 261 8.02 -41.31 2.95
CA LEU A 261 9.30 -41.27 2.23
C LEU A 261 10.50 -41.04 3.15
N LEU A 262 10.35 -40.18 4.17
CA LEU A 262 11.39 -39.91 5.16
C LEU A 262 11.66 -41.12 6.07
N TYR A 263 10.66 -41.96 6.31
CA TYR A 263 10.78 -43.15 7.15
C TYR A 263 11.38 -44.32 6.37
N ASP A 264 10.79 -44.66 5.22
CA ASP A 264 11.27 -45.73 4.35
C ASP A 264 10.81 -45.49 2.89
N PRO A 265 11.74 -45.28 1.94
CA PRO A 265 11.39 -45.01 0.55
C PRO A 265 10.84 -46.23 -0.21
N THR A 266 11.02 -47.47 0.27
CA THR A 266 10.61 -48.70 -0.45
C THR A 266 9.34 -49.36 0.10
N ILE A 267 8.65 -48.72 1.05
CA ILE A 267 7.53 -49.32 1.78
C ILE A 267 6.26 -49.54 0.94
N LEU A 268 6.14 -48.85 -0.20
CA LEU A 268 5.01 -48.97 -1.13
C LEU A 268 5.53 -49.47 -2.49
N THR A 269 5.31 -50.76 -2.77
CA THR A 269 5.55 -51.37 -4.08
C THR A 269 4.24 -51.79 -4.70
N HIS A 270 4.10 -51.56 -6.00
CA HIS A 270 2.90 -51.92 -6.75
C HIS A 270 2.73 -53.44 -6.89
N SER A 271 1.48 -53.87 -7.05
CA SER A 271 1.16 -55.26 -7.34
C SER A 271 1.62 -55.67 -8.74
N ASP A 272 1.91 -56.96 -8.94
CA ASP A 272 2.32 -57.52 -10.23
C ASP A 272 1.35 -57.13 -11.37
N ARG A 273 0.06 -56.99 -11.03
CA ARG A 273 -0.99 -56.57 -11.94
C ARG A 273 -0.77 -55.17 -12.52
N VAL A 274 -0.28 -54.22 -11.73
CA VAL A 274 0.01 -52.86 -12.18
C VAL A 274 1.27 -52.85 -13.04
N LEU A 275 2.28 -53.62 -12.64
CA LEU A 275 3.54 -53.78 -13.37
C LEU A 275 3.34 -54.44 -14.75
N GLU A 276 2.35 -55.32 -14.89
CA GLU A 276 1.97 -55.96 -16.15
C GLU A 276 1.18 -55.05 -17.12
N LEU A 277 0.78 -53.84 -16.69
CA LEU A 277 0.05 -52.91 -17.57
C LEU A 277 0.99 -52.30 -18.62
N PRO A 278 0.67 -52.39 -19.92
CA PRO A 278 1.53 -51.88 -20.99
C PRO A 278 1.65 -50.34 -20.99
N GLU A 279 0.74 -49.64 -20.31
CA GLU A 279 0.76 -48.19 -20.22
C GLU A 279 1.45 -47.67 -18.94
N TYR A 280 1.69 -48.52 -17.95
CA TYR A 280 2.33 -48.12 -16.70
C TYR A 280 3.85 -48.17 -16.86
N ARG A 281 4.53 -47.14 -16.35
CA ARG A 281 5.99 -47.09 -16.26
C ARG A 281 6.35 -46.91 -14.80
N GLU A 282 7.25 -47.76 -14.31
CA GLU A 282 7.76 -47.68 -12.95
C GLU A 282 8.34 -46.29 -12.70
N GLN A 283 7.83 -45.64 -11.65
CA GLN A 283 8.24 -44.31 -11.20
C GLN A 283 9.32 -44.45 -10.13
N THR A 284 10.15 -43.42 -9.95
CA THR A 284 11.23 -43.48 -8.95
C THR A 284 10.70 -43.41 -7.53
N THR A 285 9.56 -42.73 -7.36
CA THR A 285 8.85 -42.64 -6.07
C THR A 285 7.33 -42.62 -6.28
N PHE A 286 6.56 -43.20 -5.35
CA PHE A 286 5.08 -43.12 -5.33
C PHE A 286 4.53 -41.69 -5.23
N MET A 287 5.42 -40.72 -5.08
CA MET A 287 5.13 -39.32 -4.98
C MET A 287 4.91 -38.67 -6.36
N GLU A 288 5.58 -39.20 -7.39
CA GLU A 288 5.32 -38.90 -8.81
C GLU A 288 3.91 -39.37 -9.22
N GLU A 289 3.39 -40.38 -8.51
CA GLU A 289 2.04 -40.91 -8.65
C GLU A 289 1.01 -40.16 -7.80
N GLY A 290 1.27 -38.93 -7.38
CA GLY A 290 0.32 -38.15 -6.57
C GLY A 290 0.27 -38.54 -5.09
N GLY A 291 1.31 -39.21 -4.58
CA GLY A 291 1.44 -39.64 -3.20
C GLY A 291 0.62 -40.89 -2.88
N ILE A 292 0.44 -41.17 -1.59
CA ILE A 292 -0.23 -42.39 -1.11
C ILE A 292 -1.63 -42.57 -1.72
N LEU A 293 -2.41 -41.48 -1.79
CA LEU A 293 -3.74 -41.54 -2.40
C LEU A 293 -3.68 -41.92 -3.88
N GLY A 294 -2.73 -41.39 -4.64
CA GLY A 294 -2.61 -41.71 -6.05
C GLY A 294 -2.08 -43.12 -6.29
N PHE A 295 -1.10 -43.58 -5.50
CA PHE A 295 -0.67 -44.99 -5.46
C PHE A 295 -1.85 -45.95 -5.25
N MET A 296 -2.69 -45.70 -4.23
CA MET A 296 -3.88 -46.52 -3.95
C MET A 296 -4.92 -46.48 -5.08
N LEU A 297 -5.05 -45.34 -5.77
CA LEU A 297 -5.99 -45.18 -6.87
C LEU A 297 -5.51 -45.90 -8.13
N ILE A 298 -4.21 -45.92 -8.42
CA ILE A 298 -3.63 -46.71 -9.51
C ILE A 298 -3.92 -48.20 -9.29
N GLU A 299 -3.70 -48.69 -8.07
CA GLU A 299 -4.05 -50.05 -7.67
C GLU A 299 -5.55 -50.33 -7.86
N LEU A 300 -6.42 -49.42 -7.42
CA LEU A 300 -7.87 -49.56 -7.57
C LEU A 300 -8.34 -49.54 -9.03
N PHE A 301 -7.75 -48.71 -9.88
CA PHE A 301 -8.12 -48.61 -11.29
C PHE A 301 -7.48 -49.67 -12.18
N SER A 302 -6.46 -50.39 -11.67
CA SER A 302 -5.94 -51.61 -12.31
C SER A 302 -7.04 -52.68 -12.50
N PHE A 303 -8.11 -52.62 -11.70
CA PHE A 303 -9.29 -53.49 -11.80
C PHE A 303 -10.12 -53.25 -13.07
N ILE A 304 -9.96 -52.11 -13.74
CA ILE A 304 -10.68 -51.76 -14.97
C ILE A 304 -9.92 -52.34 -16.18
N PRO A 305 -10.52 -53.27 -16.96
CA PRO A 305 -9.84 -53.93 -18.07
C PRO A 305 -9.73 -53.07 -19.34
N GLN A 306 -10.57 -52.04 -19.51
CA GLN A 306 -10.58 -51.18 -20.69
C GLN A 306 -9.60 -50.01 -20.56
N SER A 307 -8.53 -50.01 -21.36
CA SER A 307 -7.50 -48.95 -21.39
C SER A 307 -8.06 -47.57 -21.75
N GLY A 308 -9.04 -47.51 -22.66
CA GLY A 308 -9.70 -46.27 -23.07
C GLY A 308 -10.49 -45.55 -21.97
N ILE A 309 -10.80 -46.23 -20.85
CA ILE A 309 -11.46 -45.64 -19.67
C ILE A 309 -10.45 -45.45 -18.54
N ARG A 310 -9.59 -46.46 -18.30
CA ARG A 310 -8.60 -46.45 -17.21
C ARG A 310 -7.60 -45.31 -17.36
N VAL A 311 -6.95 -45.19 -18.52
CA VAL A 311 -5.85 -44.24 -18.73
C VAL A 311 -6.31 -42.80 -18.53
N PRO A 312 -7.41 -42.32 -19.17
CA PRO A 312 -7.89 -40.96 -18.95
C PRO A 312 -8.28 -40.66 -17.50
N ILE A 313 -8.88 -41.63 -16.79
CA ILE A 313 -9.30 -41.46 -15.40
C ILE A 313 -8.09 -41.33 -14.47
N VAL A 314 -7.12 -42.24 -14.59
CA VAL A 314 -5.89 -42.22 -13.77
C VAL A 314 -5.12 -40.93 -14.03
N SER A 315 -4.86 -40.59 -15.31
CA SER A 315 -4.16 -39.36 -15.66
C SER A 315 -4.87 -38.10 -15.16
N PHE A 316 -6.21 -38.03 -15.27
CA PHE A 316 -6.97 -36.88 -14.79
C PHE A 316 -6.90 -36.74 -13.26
N ILE A 317 -6.98 -37.85 -12.53
CA ILE A 317 -6.94 -37.82 -11.06
C ILE A 317 -5.53 -37.49 -10.56
N LEU A 318 -4.48 -38.07 -11.16
CA LEU A 318 -3.09 -37.73 -10.84
C LEU A 318 -2.79 -36.26 -11.09
N LEU A 319 -3.19 -35.75 -12.27
CA LEU A 319 -3.07 -34.34 -12.60
C LEU A 319 -3.84 -33.47 -11.61
N PHE A 320 -5.04 -33.91 -11.20
CA PHE A 320 -5.84 -33.21 -10.20
C PHE A 320 -5.18 -33.23 -8.82
N LEU A 321 -4.56 -34.32 -8.37
CA LEU A 321 -3.89 -34.41 -7.07
C LEU A 321 -2.61 -33.54 -7.03
N LEU A 322 -1.85 -33.53 -8.11
CA LEU A 322 -0.60 -32.76 -8.20
C LEU A 322 -0.88 -31.28 -8.39
N LEU A 323 -1.74 -30.95 -9.34
CA LEU A 323 -2.08 -29.57 -9.66
C LEU A 323 -3.27 -29.06 -8.84
N ASN A 324 -3.84 -29.76 -7.87
CA ASN A 324 -5.03 -29.28 -7.15
C ASN A 324 -4.89 -27.81 -6.69
N VAL A 325 -3.76 -27.56 -6.04
CA VAL A 325 -3.36 -26.26 -5.52
C VAL A 325 -2.85 -25.34 -6.63
N ALA A 326 -2.11 -25.86 -7.62
CA ALA A 326 -1.54 -25.05 -8.71
C ALA A 326 -2.56 -24.61 -9.79
N LEU A 327 -3.53 -25.46 -10.10
CA LEU A 327 -4.64 -25.28 -11.04
C LEU A 327 -5.54 -24.14 -10.57
N ILE A 328 -5.64 -23.94 -9.25
CA ILE A 328 -6.27 -22.74 -8.71
C ILE A 328 -5.42 -21.49 -8.95
N GLY A 329 -4.10 -21.57 -8.92
CA GLY A 329 -3.20 -20.46 -9.23
C GLY A 329 -3.38 -19.94 -10.65
N PHE A 330 -3.49 -20.85 -11.63
CA PHE A 330 -3.64 -20.51 -13.05
C PHE A 330 -5.05 -20.00 -13.40
N LEU A 331 -6.11 -20.74 -13.05
CA LEU A 331 -7.48 -20.35 -13.41
C LEU A 331 -8.00 -19.16 -12.60
N PHE A 332 -7.36 -18.83 -11.48
CA PHE A 332 -7.89 -17.89 -10.51
C PHE A 332 -6.90 -16.82 -10.02
N VAL A 333 -5.87 -16.44 -10.79
CA VAL A 333 -5.09 -15.20 -10.52
C VAL A 333 -6.01 -14.01 -10.23
N TYR A 334 -7.15 -13.95 -10.93
CA TYR A 334 -8.17 -12.92 -10.74
C TYR A 334 -8.95 -13.05 -9.43
N GLU A 335 -9.19 -14.27 -8.93
CA GLU A 335 -9.77 -14.41 -7.58
C GLU A 335 -8.73 -14.12 -6.50
N VAL A 336 -7.46 -14.47 -6.71
CA VAL A 336 -6.39 -14.04 -5.81
C VAL A 336 -6.33 -12.52 -5.74
N ALA A 337 -6.48 -11.83 -6.88
CA ALA A 337 -6.62 -10.38 -6.88
C ALA A 337 -7.85 -9.93 -6.09
N ARG A 338 -9.05 -10.49 -6.32
CA ARG A 338 -10.25 -10.15 -5.54
C ARG A 338 -10.06 -10.34 -4.03
N ILE A 339 -9.41 -11.41 -3.60
CA ILE A 339 -9.10 -11.67 -2.18
C ILE A 339 -8.18 -10.60 -1.60
N LEU A 340 -7.09 -10.28 -2.30
CA LEU A 340 -6.10 -9.30 -1.85
C LEU A 340 -6.69 -7.89 -1.80
N PHE A 341 -7.61 -7.56 -2.71
CA PHE A 341 -8.35 -6.30 -2.68
C PHE A 341 -9.38 -6.26 -1.55
N LEU A 342 -10.03 -7.38 -1.24
CA LEU A 342 -11.04 -7.43 -0.19
C LEU A 342 -10.43 -7.48 1.22
N ASP A 343 -9.11 -7.68 1.34
CA ASP A 343 -8.34 -7.76 2.60
C ASP A 343 -8.90 -8.81 3.59
N VAL A 344 -9.50 -9.87 3.02
CA VAL A 344 -10.11 -11.01 3.75
C VAL A 344 -9.14 -11.66 4.73
N GLN A 345 -7.84 -11.55 4.47
CA GLN A 345 -6.80 -12.19 5.25
C GLN A 345 -6.77 -11.68 6.70
N ASP A 346 -7.07 -10.41 6.93
CA ASP A 346 -7.17 -9.83 8.28
C ASP A 346 -8.42 -10.32 9.03
N VAL A 347 -9.46 -10.71 8.30
CA VAL A 347 -10.75 -11.15 8.84
C VAL A 347 -10.81 -12.67 9.05
N SER A 348 -10.18 -13.44 8.17
CA SER A 348 -10.33 -14.88 8.06
C SER A 348 -9.13 -15.70 8.55
N GLY A 349 -7.94 -15.11 8.71
CA GLY A 349 -6.73 -15.91 8.94
C GLY A 349 -5.57 -15.20 9.61
N LYS A 350 -4.53 -15.98 9.92
CA LYS A 350 -3.27 -15.50 10.52
C LYS A 350 -2.12 -15.83 9.58
N GLY A 351 -1.27 -14.85 9.27
CA GLY A 351 -0.07 -15.06 8.46
C GLY A 351 -0.25 -14.83 6.95
N GLY A 352 -1.32 -14.14 6.55
CA GLY A 352 -1.46 -13.60 5.19
C GLY A 352 -0.36 -12.60 4.81
N ILE A 353 -0.42 -12.08 3.59
CA ILE A 353 0.46 -11.05 3.05
C ILE A 353 -0.38 -9.79 2.82
N LYS A 354 -0.12 -8.76 3.64
CA LYS A 354 -0.75 -7.45 3.49
C LYS A 354 0.12 -6.55 2.63
N LEU A 355 -0.42 -6.09 1.51
CA LEU A 355 0.30 -5.26 0.54
C LEU A 355 -0.03 -3.76 0.69
N ALA A 356 -1.26 -3.46 1.11
CA ALA A 356 -1.77 -2.10 1.32
C ALA A 356 -2.88 -2.14 2.38
N ASP A 357 -3.18 -0.98 2.98
CA ASP A 357 -4.36 -0.81 3.84
C ASP A 357 -5.63 -0.81 2.98
N SER A 358 -6.67 -1.54 3.43
CA SER A 358 -8.01 -1.51 2.85
C SER A 358 -8.54 -0.10 2.59
N ARG A 359 -8.35 0.85 3.51
CA ARG A 359 -8.85 2.21 3.32
C ARG A 359 -8.15 2.92 2.16
N LEU A 360 -6.84 2.73 2.05
CA LEU A 360 -6.03 3.24 0.94
C LEU A 360 -6.36 2.54 -0.38
N LEU A 361 -6.65 1.23 -0.36
CA LEU A 361 -7.09 0.51 -1.56
C LEU A 361 -8.38 1.06 -2.13
N ARG A 362 -9.31 1.53 -1.28
CA ARG A 362 -10.52 2.20 -1.74
C ARG A 362 -10.23 3.61 -2.27
N ALA A 363 -9.38 4.37 -1.58
CA ALA A 363 -9.16 5.79 -1.85
C ALA A 363 -8.17 6.08 -3.00
N GLU A 364 -7.16 5.23 -3.19
CA GLU A 364 -5.99 5.54 -4.03
C GLU A 364 -5.79 4.53 -5.18
N PRO A 365 -5.96 4.96 -6.45
CA PRO A 365 -5.69 4.12 -7.61
C PRO A 365 -4.25 3.60 -7.70
N THR A 366 -3.28 4.34 -7.15
CA THR A 366 -1.87 3.92 -7.10
C THR A 366 -1.66 2.70 -6.22
N GLN A 367 -2.34 2.60 -5.08
CA GLN A 367 -2.26 1.43 -4.20
C GLN A 367 -2.99 0.23 -4.82
N GLN A 368 -4.13 0.49 -5.48
CA GLN A 368 -4.84 -0.53 -6.28
C GLN A 368 -3.92 -1.11 -7.36
N ALA A 369 -3.22 -0.24 -8.09
CA ALA A 369 -2.26 -0.62 -9.12
C ALA A 369 -1.12 -1.48 -8.58
N LYS A 370 -0.61 -1.15 -7.38
CA LYS A 370 0.47 -1.88 -6.72
C LYS A 370 0.06 -3.30 -6.32
N VAL A 371 -1.14 -3.46 -5.74
CA VAL A 371 -1.69 -4.78 -5.41
C VAL A 371 -1.89 -5.60 -6.68
N LEU A 372 -2.50 -5.00 -7.70
CA LEU A 372 -2.74 -5.71 -8.96
C LEU A 372 -1.45 -6.08 -9.69
N ASN A 373 -0.44 -5.21 -9.66
CA ASN A 373 0.90 -5.50 -10.18
C ASN A 373 1.51 -6.72 -9.48
N PHE A 374 1.44 -6.78 -8.14
CA PHE A 374 1.89 -7.93 -7.38
C PHE A 374 1.13 -9.21 -7.74
N CYS A 375 -0.20 -9.14 -7.95
CA CYS A 375 -0.97 -10.31 -8.36
C CYS A 375 -0.47 -10.87 -9.70
N PHE A 376 -0.19 -9.99 -10.67
CA PHE A 376 0.27 -10.40 -11.99
C PHE A 376 1.75 -10.76 -12.06
N THR A 377 2.65 -10.11 -11.30
CA THR A 377 4.06 -10.52 -11.26
C THR A 377 4.29 -11.73 -10.36
N GLY A 378 3.72 -11.71 -9.16
CA GLY A 378 3.99 -12.67 -8.09
C GLY A 378 3.40 -14.05 -8.36
N PHE A 379 2.18 -14.16 -8.91
CA PHE A 379 1.53 -15.47 -9.08
C PHE A 379 1.57 -16.02 -10.50
N ALA A 380 1.64 -15.15 -11.51
CA ALA A 380 1.54 -15.57 -12.90
C ALA A 380 2.73 -16.42 -13.34
N GLY A 381 3.95 -15.94 -13.10
CA GLY A 381 5.16 -16.62 -13.56
C GLY A 381 5.28 -18.03 -12.99
N GLN A 382 5.04 -18.19 -11.69
CA GLN A 382 5.11 -19.49 -11.02
C GLN A 382 3.97 -20.43 -11.42
N SER A 383 2.73 -19.93 -11.56
CA SER A 383 1.59 -20.78 -11.99
C SER A 383 1.76 -21.24 -13.43
N MET A 384 2.26 -20.38 -14.33
CA MET A 384 2.54 -20.73 -15.72
C MET A 384 3.73 -21.69 -15.83
N LEU A 385 4.76 -21.53 -14.99
CA LEU A 385 5.87 -22.48 -14.91
C LEU A 385 5.37 -23.86 -14.47
N LEU A 386 4.54 -23.95 -13.42
CA LEU A 386 3.97 -25.23 -13.00
C LEU A 386 3.08 -25.86 -14.05
N LEU A 387 2.26 -25.06 -14.75
CA LEU A 387 1.43 -25.55 -15.84
C LEU A 387 2.29 -26.10 -16.98
N ALA A 388 3.33 -25.35 -17.39
CA ALA A 388 4.24 -25.77 -18.44
C ALA A 388 4.99 -27.04 -18.05
N LEU A 389 5.54 -27.11 -16.83
CA LEU A 389 6.21 -28.28 -16.31
C LEU A 389 5.29 -29.50 -16.26
N ALA A 390 4.04 -29.33 -15.83
CA ALA A 390 3.06 -30.41 -15.81
C ALA A 390 2.66 -30.86 -17.22
N MET A 391 2.55 -29.94 -18.18
CA MET A 391 2.33 -30.31 -19.58
C MET A 391 3.51 -31.11 -20.14
N ILE A 392 4.74 -30.72 -19.79
CA ILE A 392 5.97 -31.39 -20.23
C ILE A 392 6.13 -32.78 -19.61
N THR A 393 5.72 -32.96 -18.36
CA THR A 393 5.97 -34.20 -17.60
C THR A 393 4.81 -35.21 -17.64
N PHE A 394 3.55 -34.77 -17.64
CA PHE A 394 2.40 -35.67 -17.45
C PHE A 394 1.64 -36.09 -18.72
N TRP A 395 1.60 -35.27 -19.78
CA TRP A 395 0.67 -35.55 -20.90
C TRP A 395 1.18 -36.54 -21.95
N ASP A 396 2.49 -36.76 -21.98
CA ASP A 396 3.18 -37.89 -22.59
C ASP A 396 4.66 -37.71 -22.18
N SER A 397 5.34 -38.77 -21.72
CA SER A 397 6.79 -38.76 -21.43
C SER A 397 7.70 -38.47 -22.65
N SER A 398 7.08 -38.02 -23.74
CA SER A 398 7.63 -37.75 -25.06
C SER A 398 7.66 -36.24 -25.36
N PHE A 399 7.42 -35.36 -24.38
CA PHE A 399 7.22 -33.93 -24.63
C PHE A 399 8.53 -33.15 -24.91
N LEU A 400 9.66 -33.58 -24.36
CA LEU A 400 10.98 -33.11 -24.75
C LEU A 400 11.76 -34.32 -25.30
N PRO A 401 12.38 -34.21 -26.48
CA PRO A 401 13.25 -35.27 -26.95
C PRO A 401 14.40 -35.49 -25.97
N GLN A 402 14.93 -36.70 -25.92
CA GLN A 402 16.04 -37.06 -25.04
C GLN A 402 17.17 -37.74 -25.81
N GLY A 403 18.40 -37.53 -25.34
CA GLY A 403 19.59 -38.09 -25.99
C GLY A 403 19.70 -37.65 -27.45
N ALA A 404 19.85 -38.61 -28.36
CA ALA A 404 20.05 -38.37 -29.79
C ALA A 404 18.89 -37.63 -30.49
N GLU A 405 17.68 -37.63 -29.91
CA GLU A 405 16.52 -36.92 -30.46
C GLU A 405 16.58 -35.39 -30.22
N CYS A 406 17.47 -34.92 -29.33
CA CYS A 406 17.68 -33.49 -29.05
C CYS A 406 18.50 -32.74 -30.11
N GLY A 407 19.14 -33.45 -31.05
CA GLY A 407 20.02 -32.83 -32.04
C GLY A 407 21.07 -31.91 -31.40
N ASP A 408 21.18 -30.67 -31.87
CA ASP A 408 22.18 -29.69 -31.39
C ASP A 408 22.03 -29.31 -29.89
N TRP A 409 20.90 -29.65 -29.26
CA TRP A 409 20.62 -29.32 -27.86
C TRP A 409 21.07 -30.38 -26.85
N GLU A 410 21.57 -31.52 -27.33
CA GLU A 410 22.04 -32.65 -26.52
C GLU A 410 23.03 -32.20 -25.43
N ASN A 411 24.01 -31.38 -25.79
CA ASN A 411 25.08 -30.94 -24.88
C ASN A 411 24.76 -29.65 -24.08
N THR A 412 23.59 -29.03 -24.27
CA THR A 412 23.27 -27.73 -23.67
C THR A 412 22.03 -27.74 -22.79
N VAL A 413 20.84 -27.84 -23.39
CA VAL A 413 19.57 -27.78 -22.67
C VAL A 413 19.19 -29.17 -22.17
N CYS A 414 19.37 -30.20 -23.00
CA CYS A 414 18.94 -31.56 -22.69
C CYS A 414 19.86 -32.27 -21.68
N SER A 415 21.09 -31.79 -21.49
CA SER A 415 22.00 -32.27 -20.44
C SER A 415 21.65 -31.74 -19.04
N VAL A 416 20.84 -30.68 -18.96
CA VAL A 416 20.41 -30.06 -17.69
C VAL A 416 18.93 -30.37 -17.41
N MET A 417 18.08 -30.35 -18.44
CA MET A 417 16.64 -30.61 -18.37
C MET A 417 16.31 -32.09 -18.67
N GLU A 418 16.91 -32.99 -17.89
CA GLU A 418 16.55 -34.41 -17.90
C GLU A 418 15.10 -34.61 -17.42
N LYS A 419 14.45 -35.69 -17.85
CA LYS A 419 13.06 -35.99 -17.46
C LYS A 419 12.93 -36.13 -15.95
N ASP A 420 13.79 -36.92 -15.34
CA ASP A 420 13.78 -37.19 -13.91
C ASP A 420 13.98 -35.89 -13.09
N SER A 421 14.77 -34.93 -13.60
CA SER A 421 14.97 -33.64 -12.92
C SER A 421 13.76 -32.72 -13.05
N LEU A 422 13.06 -32.73 -14.19
CA LEU A 422 11.83 -31.96 -14.39
C LEU A 422 10.64 -32.54 -13.61
N GLU A 423 10.53 -33.87 -13.53
CA GLU A 423 9.51 -34.56 -12.74
C GLU A 423 9.72 -34.31 -11.24
N GLU A 424 10.95 -34.47 -10.74
CA GLU A 424 11.31 -34.16 -9.35
C GLU A 424 11.03 -32.69 -9.02
N LEU A 425 11.41 -31.75 -9.91
CA LEU A 425 11.13 -30.33 -9.73
C LEU A 425 9.63 -30.04 -9.69
N THR A 426 8.84 -30.59 -10.62
CA THR A 426 7.38 -30.39 -10.68
C THR A 426 6.74 -30.80 -9.36
N TRP A 427 7.15 -31.94 -8.84
CA TRP A 427 6.66 -32.43 -7.57
C TRP A 427 7.15 -31.59 -6.36
N MET A 428 8.42 -31.20 -6.31
CA MET A 428 8.95 -30.34 -5.23
C MET A 428 8.19 -29.01 -5.16
N LEU A 429 7.91 -28.39 -6.31
CA LEU A 429 7.17 -27.13 -6.38
C LEU A 429 5.70 -27.31 -5.94
N ALA A 430 5.04 -28.40 -6.36
CA ALA A 430 3.67 -28.71 -5.97
C ALA A 430 3.54 -29.01 -4.47
N SER A 431 4.42 -29.88 -3.95
CA SER A 431 4.43 -30.27 -2.53
C SER A 431 4.79 -29.11 -1.61
N GLY A 432 5.77 -28.29 -1.97
CA GLY A 432 6.13 -27.08 -1.21
C GLY A 432 4.94 -26.12 -1.05
N GLY A 433 4.13 -25.93 -2.10
CA GLY A 433 2.94 -25.09 -2.06
C GLY A 433 1.84 -25.66 -1.16
N GLN A 434 1.62 -26.97 -1.25
CA GLN A 434 0.64 -27.68 -0.44
C GLN A 434 1.00 -27.67 1.07
N ILE A 435 2.26 -27.86 1.42
CA ILE A 435 2.74 -27.77 2.81
C ILE A 435 2.61 -26.36 3.35
N ALA A 436 3.02 -25.36 2.56
CA ALA A 436 2.91 -23.94 2.93
C ALA A 436 1.44 -23.55 3.18
N PHE A 437 0.53 -24.01 2.31
CA PHE A 437 -0.91 -23.86 2.50
C PHE A 437 -1.38 -24.51 3.80
N LEU A 438 -1.03 -25.79 4.03
CA LEU A 438 -1.50 -26.56 5.18
C LEU A 438 -1.09 -25.91 6.51
N ALA A 439 0.17 -25.46 6.62
CA ALA A 439 0.68 -24.80 7.82
C ALA A 439 -0.12 -23.53 8.18
N ILE A 440 -0.45 -22.72 7.18
CA ILE A 440 -1.18 -21.47 7.38
C ILE A 440 -2.68 -21.72 7.57
N TRP A 441 -3.24 -22.69 6.85
CA TRP A 441 -4.64 -23.10 6.97
C TRP A 441 -4.95 -23.61 8.38
N VAL A 442 -4.11 -24.50 8.93
CA VAL A 442 -4.26 -25.00 10.32
C VAL A 442 -4.25 -23.85 11.32
N LYS A 443 -3.33 -22.88 11.15
CA LYS A 443 -3.24 -21.69 12.03
C LYS A 443 -4.44 -20.75 11.89
N SER A 444 -5.01 -20.64 10.70
CA SER A 444 -6.11 -19.71 10.36
C SER A 444 -7.49 -20.27 10.73
N ARG A 445 -7.64 -21.60 10.84
CA ARG A 445 -8.91 -22.27 11.12
C ARG A 445 -9.64 -21.75 12.36
N ARG A 446 -8.92 -21.41 13.45
CA ARG A 446 -9.55 -20.90 14.70
C ARG A 446 -10.21 -19.52 14.53
N ILE A 447 -9.73 -18.71 13.59
CA ILE A 447 -10.22 -17.35 13.35
C ILE A 447 -11.34 -17.38 12.32
N GLY A 448 -11.14 -18.15 11.24
CA GLY A 448 -12.15 -18.34 10.20
C GLY A 448 -13.47 -18.94 10.70
N LEU A 449 -13.48 -19.66 11.82
CA LEU A 449 -14.73 -20.13 12.43
C LEU A 449 -15.61 -18.99 13.00
N LYS A 450 -15.01 -17.82 13.29
CA LYS A 450 -15.74 -16.63 13.77
C LYS A 450 -16.25 -15.74 12.63
N LEU A 451 -16.04 -16.12 11.37
CA LEU A 451 -16.50 -15.32 10.22
C LEU A 451 -18.03 -15.22 10.13
N GLU A 452 -18.75 -16.21 10.66
CA GLU A 452 -20.22 -16.20 10.70
C GLU A 452 -20.78 -15.11 11.63
N ASP A 453 -20.00 -14.65 12.61
CA ASP A 453 -20.38 -13.54 13.50
C ASP A 453 -20.14 -12.16 12.86
N ILE A 454 -19.52 -12.10 11.67
CA ILE A 454 -19.08 -10.86 11.05
C ILE A 454 -20.08 -10.46 9.96
N THR A 455 -20.69 -9.30 10.13
CA THR A 455 -21.65 -8.77 9.14
C THR A 455 -20.91 -7.93 8.10
N PHE A 456 -20.95 -8.37 6.85
CA PHE A 456 -20.51 -7.60 5.69
C PHE A 456 -21.73 -6.90 5.09
N ASP A 457 -21.76 -5.57 5.18
CA ASP A 457 -22.85 -4.79 4.58
C ASP A 457 -22.34 -4.12 3.29
N ALA A 458 -22.79 -4.69 2.17
CA ALA A 458 -22.49 -4.23 0.83
C ALA A 458 -23.47 -3.16 0.32
N ALA A 459 -24.57 -2.88 1.04
CA ALA A 459 -25.59 -1.90 0.67
C ALA A 459 -25.43 -0.54 1.40
N VAL A 460 -24.61 -0.46 2.46
CA VAL A 460 -24.38 0.79 3.23
C VAL A 460 -23.96 1.95 2.34
N GLY A 461 -23.09 1.72 1.35
CA GLY A 461 -22.61 2.80 0.49
C GLY A 461 -23.74 3.51 -0.26
N GLU A 462 -24.69 2.74 -0.80
CA GLU A 462 -25.83 3.26 -1.55
C GLU A 462 -26.87 3.90 -0.62
N ASN A 463 -27.12 3.29 0.54
CA ASN A 463 -27.98 3.83 1.59
C ASN A 463 -27.40 5.12 2.20
N ARG A 464 -26.07 5.22 2.35
CA ARG A 464 -25.37 6.41 2.86
C ARG A 464 -25.39 7.54 1.83
N ALA A 465 -25.26 7.26 0.54
CA ALA A 465 -25.42 8.28 -0.50
C ALA A 465 -26.83 8.92 -0.41
N ARG A 466 -27.88 8.09 -0.28
CA ARG A 466 -29.25 8.59 -0.04
C ARG A 466 -29.39 9.37 1.27
N LEU A 467 -28.76 8.91 2.36
CA LEU A 467 -28.76 9.61 3.64
C LEU A 467 -27.92 10.90 3.63
N SER A 468 -26.89 11.00 2.77
CA SER A 468 -26.08 12.20 2.53
C SER A 468 -26.93 13.29 1.88
N GLU A 469 -27.68 12.93 0.84
CA GLU A 469 -28.66 13.83 0.19
C GLU A 469 -29.73 14.33 1.19
N MET A 470 -30.12 13.49 2.16
CA MET A 470 -31.05 13.88 3.23
C MET A 470 -30.36 14.61 4.41
N SER A 471 -29.02 14.52 4.55
CA SER A 471 -28.27 15.14 5.65
C SER A 471 -28.36 16.66 5.61
N ASP A 472 -28.32 17.23 4.40
CA ASP A 472 -28.48 18.67 4.18
C ASP A 472 -29.86 19.16 4.65
N LEU A 473 -30.88 18.30 4.59
CA LEU A 473 -32.22 18.60 5.12
C LEU A 473 -32.30 18.46 6.65
N ILE A 474 -31.56 17.50 7.24
CA ILE A 474 -31.58 17.20 8.69
C ILE A 474 -30.78 18.23 9.50
N TYR A 475 -29.66 18.74 8.96
CA TYR A 475 -28.70 19.56 9.71
C TYR A 475 -28.59 21.01 9.23
N LEU A 476 -29.54 21.48 8.42
CA LEU A 476 -29.70 22.88 8.01
C LEU A 476 -29.46 23.82 9.21
N LYS A 477 -28.50 24.75 9.05
CA LYS A 477 -28.12 25.91 9.90
C LYS A 477 -26.83 25.83 10.74
N GLN A 478 -26.02 24.78 10.67
CA GLN A 478 -24.75 24.77 11.39
C GLN A 478 -23.58 25.28 10.51
N LYS A 479 -22.82 26.28 10.96
CA LYS A 479 -21.61 26.79 10.26
C LYS A 479 -20.62 25.65 9.93
N PRO A 480 -19.87 25.66 8.83
CA PRO A 480 -18.82 24.67 8.58
C PRO A 480 -17.79 24.60 9.70
N PHE A 481 -17.21 23.43 9.96
CA PHE A 481 -16.21 23.27 11.03
C PHE A 481 -14.91 24.01 10.68
N THR A 482 -14.49 23.98 9.41
CA THR A 482 -13.45 24.86 8.83
C THR A 482 -13.66 26.34 9.11
N GLU A 483 -14.89 26.85 9.07
CA GLU A 483 -15.20 28.25 9.36
C GLU A 483 -14.91 28.59 10.83
N LEU A 484 -15.28 27.70 11.76
CA LEU A 484 -15.03 27.89 13.19
C LEU A 484 -13.52 27.91 13.49
N VAL A 485 -12.79 26.96 12.92
CA VAL A 485 -11.33 26.87 13.07
C VAL A 485 -10.63 28.08 12.45
N SER A 486 -11.01 28.47 11.23
CA SER A 486 -10.40 29.62 10.54
C SER A 486 -10.64 30.96 11.26
N LYS A 487 -11.75 31.11 11.99
CA LYS A 487 -12.07 32.30 12.79
C LYS A 487 -11.51 32.26 14.22
N ASP A 488 -10.63 31.31 14.53
CA ASP A 488 -10.04 31.13 15.87
C ASP A 488 -11.07 30.77 16.97
N GLN A 489 -12.25 30.23 16.57
CA GLN A 489 -13.34 29.86 17.49
C GLN A 489 -13.21 28.41 17.98
N TRP A 490 -12.01 28.02 18.44
CA TRP A 490 -11.68 26.64 18.80
C TRP A 490 -12.56 26.06 19.91
N SER A 491 -12.89 26.83 20.95
CA SER A 491 -13.77 26.37 22.02
C SER A 491 -15.14 25.93 21.47
N GLN A 492 -15.69 26.67 20.50
CA GLN A 492 -16.97 26.31 19.86
C GLN A 492 -16.83 25.08 18.95
N ALA A 493 -15.69 24.96 18.24
CA ALA A 493 -15.39 23.80 17.42
C ALA A 493 -15.34 22.51 18.27
N LEU A 494 -14.68 22.55 19.43
CA LEU A 494 -14.59 21.40 20.34
C LEU A 494 -15.95 21.04 20.97
N ILE A 495 -16.75 22.02 21.40
CA ILE A 495 -18.13 21.78 21.88
C ILE A 495 -18.97 21.08 20.79
N ARG A 496 -18.76 21.44 19.53
CA ARG A 496 -19.46 20.79 18.42
C ARG A 496 -18.98 19.36 18.20
N LEU A 497 -17.68 19.12 18.33
CA LEU A 497 -17.11 17.78 18.23
C LEU A 497 -17.69 16.85 19.31
N ASP A 498 -17.86 17.34 20.53
CA ASP A 498 -18.49 16.60 21.63
C ASP A 498 -19.93 16.18 21.24
N LYS A 499 -20.73 17.13 20.74
CA LYS A 499 -22.10 16.85 20.27
C LYS A 499 -22.18 15.83 19.13
N ILE A 500 -21.18 15.82 18.23
CA ILE A 500 -21.10 14.82 17.16
C ILE A 500 -20.72 13.44 17.74
N THR A 501 -19.91 13.42 18.80
CA THR A 501 -19.40 12.21 19.42
C THR A 501 -20.43 11.53 20.34
N GLU A 502 -21.33 12.28 20.97
CA GLU A 502 -22.38 11.78 21.88
C GLU A 502 -23.45 10.89 21.18
N GLY A 503 -23.49 10.84 19.84
CA GLY A 503 -24.22 9.83 19.06
C GLY A 503 -25.74 10.04 18.96
N HIS A 504 -26.35 9.53 17.89
CA HIS A 504 -27.81 9.46 17.69
C HIS A 504 -28.16 8.07 17.13
N GLY A 505 -28.46 7.08 17.97
CA GLY A 505 -29.04 5.76 17.59
C GLY A 505 -28.26 4.86 16.59
N GLU A 506 -28.57 3.57 16.55
CA GLU A 506 -27.91 2.58 15.68
C GLU A 506 -28.07 2.86 14.17
N GLN A 507 -29.17 3.51 13.75
CA GLN A 507 -29.45 3.78 12.33
C GLN A 507 -28.61 4.91 11.70
N LEU A 508 -27.99 5.79 12.50
CA LEU A 508 -27.17 6.91 12.01
C LEU A 508 -25.67 6.73 12.29
N GLU A 509 -25.24 5.58 12.83
CA GLU A 509 -23.83 5.33 13.21
C GLU A 509 -22.86 5.62 12.06
N GLY A 510 -23.17 5.18 10.84
CA GLY A 510 -22.32 5.40 9.68
C GLY A 510 -22.20 6.86 9.22
N LEU A 511 -23.28 7.64 9.35
CA LEU A 511 -23.28 9.07 9.00
C LEU A 511 -22.58 9.89 10.09
N ASN A 512 -22.85 9.56 11.36
CA ASN A 512 -22.19 10.17 12.51
C ASN A 512 -20.68 9.87 12.51
N LEU A 513 -20.28 8.66 12.13
CA LEU A 513 -18.88 8.29 11.94
C LEU A 513 -18.22 9.16 10.87
N ALA A 514 -18.84 9.29 9.69
CA ALA A 514 -18.30 10.14 8.63
C ALA A 514 -18.17 11.59 9.06
N ARG A 515 -19.15 12.16 9.78
CA ARG A 515 -19.09 13.53 10.31
C ARG A 515 -18.05 13.71 11.40
N LYS A 516 -17.90 12.72 12.27
CA LYS A 516 -16.85 12.70 13.30
C LYS A 516 -15.48 12.69 12.65
N THR A 517 -15.25 11.77 11.72
CA THR A 517 -14.01 11.69 10.94
C THR A 517 -13.72 13.00 10.19
N ASP A 518 -14.73 13.62 9.59
CA ASP A 518 -14.62 14.93 8.91
C ASP A 518 -14.17 16.04 9.86
N ALA A 519 -14.85 16.20 11.00
CA ALA A 519 -14.50 17.21 12.00
C ALA A 519 -13.10 16.95 12.61
N MET A 520 -12.76 15.69 12.90
CA MET A 520 -11.45 15.32 13.45
C MET A 520 -10.32 15.59 12.43
N MET A 521 -10.54 15.27 11.16
CA MET A 521 -9.61 15.55 10.07
C MET A 521 -9.29 17.05 9.99
N GLU A 522 -10.33 17.90 9.95
CA GLU A 522 -10.18 19.36 9.87
C GLU A 522 -9.50 19.92 11.13
N LEU A 523 -9.88 19.44 12.31
CA LEU A 523 -9.28 19.82 13.59
C LEU A 523 -7.78 19.49 13.64
N TYR A 524 -7.40 18.28 13.24
CA TYR A 524 -5.99 17.88 13.23
C TYR A 524 -5.19 18.66 12.19
N ALA A 525 -5.76 18.94 11.01
CA ALA A 525 -5.11 19.78 10.01
C ALA A 525 -4.88 21.21 10.53
N GLY A 526 -5.88 21.81 11.18
CA GLY A 526 -5.77 23.13 11.79
C GLY A 526 -4.72 23.20 12.92
N LEU A 527 -4.56 22.11 13.70
CA LEU A 527 -3.54 22.00 14.76
C LEU A 527 -2.13 21.66 14.23
N GLY A 528 -1.96 21.48 12.92
CA GLY A 528 -0.70 21.02 12.31
C GLY A 528 -0.34 19.57 12.67
N ARG A 529 -1.32 18.77 13.10
CA ARG A 529 -1.18 17.33 13.44
C ARG A 529 -1.34 16.46 12.20
N TRP A 530 -0.43 16.64 11.25
CA TRP A 530 -0.57 16.12 9.88
C TRP A 530 -0.67 14.59 9.77
N ASN A 531 -0.02 13.84 10.65
CA ASN A 531 -0.08 12.36 10.60
C ASN A 531 -1.47 11.84 10.98
N GLU A 532 -2.15 12.50 11.93
CA GLU A 532 -3.51 12.12 12.33
C GLU A 532 -4.54 12.67 11.35
N ALA A 533 -4.31 13.88 10.82
CA ALA A 533 -5.12 14.44 9.75
C ALA A 533 -5.11 13.54 8.50
N GLU A 534 -3.96 12.96 8.13
CA GLU A 534 -3.85 11.99 7.04
C GLU A 534 -4.69 10.74 7.30
N GLN A 535 -4.64 10.17 8.51
CA GLN A 535 -5.40 8.95 8.85
C GLN A 535 -6.91 9.18 8.76
N GLU A 536 -7.38 10.31 9.29
CA GLU A 536 -8.79 10.68 9.22
C GLU A 536 -9.18 11.00 7.76
N ALA A 537 -8.32 11.67 6.98
CA ALA A 537 -8.57 11.94 5.56
C ALA A 537 -8.70 10.67 4.73
N VAL A 538 -7.81 9.69 4.93
CA VAL A 538 -7.88 8.37 4.28
C VAL A 538 -9.17 7.65 4.68
N SER A 539 -9.54 7.72 5.96
CA SER A 539 -10.78 7.11 6.47
C SER A 539 -12.03 7.77 5.89
N LEU A 540 -12.03 9.09 5.75
CA LEU A 540 -13.13 9.84 5.16
C LEU A 540 -13.25 9.58 3.65
N LEU A 541 -12.12 9.54 2.93
CA LEU A 541 -12.07 9.20 1.52
C LEU A 541 -12.57 7.78 1.26
N ALA A 542 -12.20 6.85 2.14
CA ALA A 542 -12.82 5.54 2.19
C ALA A 542 -14.33 5.76 2.38
N LEU A 543 -14.83 6.23 3.51
CA LEU A 543 -16.28 6.36 3.79
C LEU A 543 -17.12 7.02 2.66
N ARG A 544 -16.69 8.17 2.11
CA ARG A 544 -17.43 8.99 1.13
C ARG A 544 -17.13 8.70 -0.35
N GLY A 545 -16.22 7.79 -0.68
CA GLY A 545 -16.01 7.36 -2.07
C GLY A 545 -15.43 8.43 -3.02
N GLY A 546 -14.63 9.35 -2.50
CA GLY A 546 -13.71 10.19 -3.27
C GLY A 546 -14.29 11.31 -4.15
N ARG A 547 -15.58 11.30 -4.55
CA ARG A 547 -16.21 12.40 -5.33
C ARG A 547 -16.72 13.55 -4.45
N GLU A 548 -17.23 13.25 -3.25
CA GLU A 548 -17.79 14.25 -2.31
C GLU A 548 -16.76 14.77 -1.28
N ALA A 549 -15.49 14.36 -1.38
CA ALA A 549 -14.47 14.60 -0.36
C ALA A 549 -13.24 15.35 -0.92
N GLN A 550 -13.47 16.43 -1.68
CA GLN A 550 -12.40 17.30 -2.20
C GLN A 550 -11.52 17.85 -1.07
N VAL A 551 -12.13 18.24 0.05
CA VAL A 551 -11.43 18.68 1.27
C VAL A 551 -10.47 17.61 1.78
N ALA A 552 -10.93 16.35 1.84
CA ALA A 552 -10.09 15.24 2.28
C ALA A 552 -8.91 14.99 1.34
N ARG A 553 -9.08 15.15 0.01
CA ARG A 553 -7.96 15.04 -0.95
C ARG A 553 -6.95 16.17 -0.77
N LEU A 554 -7.42 17.40 -0.53
CA LEU A 554 -6.56 18.54 -0.25
C LEU A 554 -5.78 18.33 1.05
N ILE A 555 -6.43 17.92 2.13
CA ILE A 555 -5.78 17.61 3.42
C ILE A 555 -4.79 16.46 3.27
N LEU A 556 -5.15 15.38 2.57
CA LEU A 556 -4.27 14.25 2.33
C LEU A 556 -3.00 14.66 1.56
N THR A 557 -3.16 15.53 0.56
CA THR A 557 -2.04 16.06 -0.23
C THR A 557 -1.18 17.02 0.60
N ALA A 558 -1.81 17.90 1.35
CA ALA A 558 -1.15 18.82 2.28
C ALA A 558 -0.35 18.05 3.35
N ALA A 559 -0.92 16.96 3.89
CA ALA A 559 -0.25 16.10 4.86
C ALA A 559 1.00 15.44 4.27
N SER A 560 0.95 14.86 3.06
CA SER A 560 2.15 14.32 2.39
C SER A 560 3.23 15.38 2.18
N LEU A 561 2.83 16.59 1.78
CA LEU A 561 3.76 17.68 1.58
C LEU A 561 4.38 18.14 2.90
N ALA A 562 3.59 18.28 3.96
CA ALA A 562 4.05 18.63 5.31
C ALA A 562 5.02 17.58 5.87
N GLN A 563 4.73 16.29 5.63
CA GLN A 563 5.57 15.15 6.00
C GLN A 563 6.82 14.96 5.14
N ARG A 564 6.92 15.70 4.02
CA ARG A 564 7.98 15.61 3.02
C ARG A 564 8.03 14.26 2.29
N ASP A 565 6.91 13.54 2.23
CA ASP A 565 6.79 12.32 1.42
C ASP A 565 6.40 12.68 -0.02
N TYR A 566 7.41 13.00 -0.83
CA TYR A 566 7.20 13.36 -2.23
C TYR A 566 6.74 12.18 -3.10
N ALA A 567 6.95 10.94 -2.65
CA ALA A 567 6.57 9.75 -3.42
C ALA A 567 5.04 9.59 -3.41
N GLU A 568 4.42 9.78 -2.25
CA GLU A 568 2.95 9.78 -2.11
C GLU A 568 2.33 11.13 -2.52
N ALA A 569 3.00 12.27 -2.27
CA ALA A 569 2.47 13.58 -2.67
C ALA A 569 2.31 13.70 -4.20
N LYS A 570 3.22 13.12 -5.00
CA LYS A 570 3.21 13.26 -6.47
C LYS A 570 1.91 12.75 -7.10
N PRO A 571 1.50 11.48 -6.94
CA PRO A 571 0.26 10.99 -7.51
C PRO A 571 -0.98 11.68 -6.92
N ARG A 572 -0.94 12.09 -5.64
CA ARG A 572 -2.05 12.83 -4.99
C ARG A 572 -2.27 14.21 -5.62
N LEU A 573 -1.19 14.92 -5.94
CA LEU A 573 -1.23 16.21 -6.64
C LEU A 573 -1.81 16.11 -8.06
N ASP A 574 -1.56 15.00 -8.76
CA ASP A 574 -2.10 14.77 -10.12
C ASP A 574 -3.62 14.48 -10.11
N LEU A 575 -4.18 14.14 -8.94
CA LEU A 575 -5.61 13.88 -8.73
C LEU A 575 -6.39 15.13 -8.30
N LEU A 576 -5.71 16.26 -8.07
CA LEU A 576 -6.37 17.53 -7.72
C LEU A 576 -6.85 18.25 -8.99
N ASN A 577 -7.92 19.05 -8.85
CA ASN A 577 -8.44 19.85 -9.94
C ASN A 577 -7.40 20.90 -10.38
N ALA A 578 -7.17 21.03 -11.70
CA ALA A 578 -6.18 21.96 -12.23
C ALA A 578 -6.61 23.43 -12.13
N ASP A 579 -7.92 23.69 -12.13
CA ASP A 579 -8.49 25.05 -12.12
C ASP A 579 -8.68 25.62 -10.69
N ASP A 580 -8.39 24.82 -9.66
CA ASP A 580 -8.58 25.20 -8.26
C ASP A 580 -7.34 25.93 -7.71
N ILE A 581 -7.56 27.10 -7.07
CA ILE A 581 -6.48 27.90 -6.47
C ILE A 581 -5.80 27.16 -5.30
N GLU A 582 -6.53 26.37 -4.52
CA GLU A 582 -5.96 25.60 -3.40
C GLU A 582 -5.05 24.48 -3.92
N SER A 583 -5.45 23.85 -5.03
CA SER A 583 -4.61 22.90 -5.77
C SER A 583 -3.34 23.58 -6.30
N ALA A 584 -3.46 24.77 -6.91
CA ALA A 584 -2.31 25.54 -7.39
C ALA A 584 -1.31 25.87 -6.26
N ARG A 585 -1.80 26.28 -5.07
CA ARG A 585 -0.98 26.52 -3.88
C ARG A 585 -0.19 25.29 -3.45
N LEU A 586 -0.82 24.11 -3.42
CA LEU A 586 -0.16 22.84 -3.09
C LEU A 586 0.86 22.43 -4.17
N GLN A 587 0.55 22.64 -5.44
CA GLN A 587 1.48 22.40 -6.57
C GLN A 587 2.72 23.29 -6.47
N TRP A 588 2.55 24.56 -6.09
CA TRP A 588 3.67 25.47 -5.83
C TRP A 588 4.49 25.04 -4.61
N ALA A 589 3.85 24.69 -3.49
CA ALA A 589 4.54 24.18 -2.30
C ALA A 589 5.36 22.93 -2.63
N ALA A 590 4.81 22.01 -3.44
CA ALA A 590 5.54 20.83 -3.93
C ALA A 590 6.76 21.21 -4.79
N SER A 591 6.65 22.24 -5.64
CA SER A 591 7.77 22.75 -6.44
C SER A 591 8.84 23.45 -5.59
N LEU A 592 8.43 24.10 -4.49
CA LEU A 592 9.32 24.74 -3.54
C LEU A 592 10.11 23.72 -2.72
N PHE A 593 9.42 22.70 -2.19
CA PHE A 593 10.03 21.67 -1.34
C PHE A 593 10.89 20.67 -2.12
N ASN A 594 10.58 20.43 -3.39
CA ASN A 594 11.35 19.54 -4.26
C ASN A 594 11.68 20.16 -5.64
N PRO A 595 12.52 21.21 -5.66
CA PRO A 595 12.75 22.01 -6.85
C PRO A 595 13.61 21.32 -7.89
N LYS A 596 14.26 20.18 -7.59
CA LYS A 596 15.07 19.45 -8.60
C LYS A 596 14.18 18.70 -9.57
N TYR A 597 13.21 17.94 -9.05
CA TYR A 597 12.42 17.00 -9.84
C TYR A 597 11.08 17.56 -10.32
N ARG A 598 10.57 18.63 -9.72
CA ARG A 598 9.28 19.24 -10.10
C ARG A 598 9.50 20.61 -10.75
N LYS A 599 8.68 20.92 -11.76
CA LYS A 599 8.55 22.26 -12.36
C LYS A 599 7.07 22.62 -12.31
N LEU A 600 6.76 23.84 -11.89
CA LEU A 600 5.39 24.35 -11.86
C LEU A 600 4.92 24.60 -13.29
N SER A 601 3.73 24.11 -13.65
CA SER A 601 3.14 24.34 -14.97
C SER A 601 2.78 25.82 -15.17
N PRO A 602 2.73 26.33 -16.42
CA PRO A 602 2.35 27.71 -16.68
C PRO A 602 0.93 28.07 -16.20
N GLU A 603 -0.01 27.13 -16.26
CA GLU A 603 -1.40 27.30 -15.80
C GLU A 603 -1.45 27.65 -14.31
N PHE A 604 -0.77 26.87 -13.46
CA PHE A 604 -0.70 27.16 -12.03
C PHE A 604 0.04 28.47 -11.73
N LYS A 605 1.05 28.84 -12.52
CA LYS A 605 1.73 30.14 -12.36
C LYS A 605 0.76 31.31 -12.57
N ALA A 606 -0.10 31.24 -13.59
CA ALA A 606 -1.07 32.28 -13.86
C ALA A 606 -2.12 32.42 -12.75
N LEU A 607 -2.57 31.30 -12.16
CA LEU A 607 -3.48 31.32 -11.01
C LEU A 607 -2.83 31.94 -9.76
N ILE A 608 -1.55 31.67 -9.54
CA ILE A 608 -0.81 32.10 -8.34
C ILE A 608 -0.39 33.58 -8.37
N SER A 609 -0.10 34.14 -9.54
CA SER A 609 0.41 35.52 -9.66
C SER A 609 -0.56 36.58 -9.13
N ILE A 610 -1.86 36.29 -9.21
CA ILE A 610 -2.93 37.16 -8.70
C ILE A 610 -3.29 36.90 -7.24
N ASP A 611 -2.77 35.83 -6.62
CA ASP A 611 -3.14 35.42 -5.27
C ASP A 611 -2.36 36.16 -4.17
N SER A 612 -3.09 36.93 -3.35
CA SER A 612 -2.54 37.71 -2.24
C SER A 612 -1.85 36.86 -1.17
N LEU A 613 -2.35 35.64 -0.91
CA LEU A 613 -1.76 34.72 0.05
C LEU A 613 -0.39 34.25 -0.46
N MET A 614 -0.30 33.96 -1.76
CA MET A 614 0.95 33.49 -2.35
C MET A 614 2.03 34.56 -2.40
N LYS A 615 1.67 35.83 -2.62
CA LYS A 615 2.63 36.95 -2.50
C LYS A 615 3.33 36.97 -1.14
N ARG A 616 2.61 36.66 -0.06
CA ARG A 616 3.19 36.57 1.29
C ARG A 616 4.08 35.35 1.51
N ASN A 617 3.73 34.20 0.93
CA ASN A 617 4.61 33.03 0.97
C ASN A 617 5.92 33.28 0.19
N ILE A 618 5.84 33.95 -0.95
CA ILE A 618 7.02 34.34 -1.74
C ILE A 618 7.89 35.31 -0.94
N ASP A 619 7.28 36.36 -0.35
CA ASP A 619 7.96 37.28 0.56
C ASP A 619 8.64 36.53 1.72
N LEU A 620 7.95 35.59 2.37
CA LEU A 620 8.52 34.78 3.45
C LEU A 620 9.79 34.01 3.01
N VAL A 621 9.78 33.41 1.81
CA VAL A 621 10.96 32.71 1.28
C VAL A 621 12.11 33.69 0.99
N GLN A 622 11.81 34.87 0.44
CA GLN A 622 12.81 35.91 0.18
C GLN A 622 13.42 36.42 1.49
N ARG A 623 12.59 36.66 2.50
CA ARG A 623 13.02 37.10 3.84
C ARG A 623 13.87 36.07 4.57
N PHE A 624 13.61 34.78 4.34
CA PHE A 624 14.45 33.73 4.91
C PHE A 624 15.90 33.80 4.39
N LYS A 625 16.09 34.24 3.15
CA LYS A 625 17.42 34.43 2.55
C LYS A 625 18.15 35.63 3.15
N SER A 626 17.46 36.75 3.35
CA SER A 626 18.04 37.98 3.92
C SER A 626 18.10 37.97 5.45
N GLY A 627 17.37 37.07 6.10
CA GLY A 627 17.24 37.02 7.56
C GLY A 627 16.39 38.14 8.15
N THR A 628 15.43 38.68 7.40
CA THR A 628 14.55 39.76 7.88
C THR A 628 13.31 39.18 8.60
N PRO A 629 13.09 39.50 9.89
CA PRO A 629 12.05 38.83 10.69
C PRO A 629 10.62 39.28 10.36
N HIS A 630 10.43 40.48 9.81
CA HIS A 630 9.14 41.12 9.57
C HIS A 630 8.96 41.46 8.08
N SER A 631 7.71 41.46 7.60
CA SER A 631 7.32 41.75 6.21
C SER A 631 6.98 43.23 6.02
N ASP A 632 7.41 43.82 4.90
CA ASP A 632 7.00 45.18 4.52
C ASP A 632 5.59 45.23 3.91
N LEU A 633 4.96 44.06 3.66
CA LEU A 633 3.61 43.98 3.14
C LEU A 633 2.57 44.34 4.20
N LYS A 634 1.63 45.25 3.87
CA LYS A 634 0.53 45.64 4.77
C LYS A 634 -0.24 44.40 5.23
N TYR A 635 -0.42 44.22 6.55
CA TYR A 635 -1.19 43.09 7.10
C TYR A 635 -2.67 43.13 6.74
N LEU A 636 -3.30 41.94 6.70
CA LEU A 636 -4.71 41.77 6.36
C LEU A 636 -5.42 41.08 7.51
N ASP A 637 -6.60 41.56 7.86
CA ASP A 637 -7.50 40.90 8.81
C ASP A 637 -8.30 39.76 8.13
N THR A 638 -7.57 38.77 7.66
CA THR A 638 -8.11 37.51 7.16
C THR A 638 -7.53 36.35 7.97
N PRO A 639 -8.18 35.17 8.04
CA PRO A 639 -7.65 34.01 8.75
C PRO A 639 -6.18 33.71 8.43
N ALA A 640 -5.83 33.65 7.14
CA ALA A 640 -4.44 33.44 6.71
C ALA A 640 -3.53 34.65 7.05
N GLY A 641 -4.03 35.87 6.90
CA GLY A 641 -3.30 37.11 7.23
C GLY A 641 -2.91 37.19 8.71
N ARG A 642 -3.81 36.79 9.62
CA ARG A 642 -3.54 36.67 11.06
C ARG A 642 -2.42 35.66 11.32
N LEU A 643 -2.42 34.48 10.68
CA LEU A 643 -1.33 33.51 10.85
C LEU A 643 0.03 34.05 10.34
N PHE A 644 0.06 34.79 9.23
CA PHE A 644 1.30 35.44 8.78
C PHE A 644 1.82 36.45 9.80
N LEU A 645 0.93 37.27 10.38
CA LEU A 645 1.27 38.21 11.44
C LEU A 645 1.85 37.47 12.66
N LEU A 646 1.17 36.43 13.15
CA LEU A 646 1.66 35.61 14.27
C LEU A 646 3.03 34.98 13.98
N GLY A 647 3.25 34.52 12.74
CA GLY A 647 4.54 34.02 12.27
C GLY A 647 5.66 35.07 12.30
N ASP A 648 5.36 36.30 11.88
CA ASP A 648 6.33 37.41 11.95
C ASP A 648 6.62 37.81 13.40
N LEU A 649 5.61 37.79 14.28
CA LEU A 649 5.81 38.00 15.72
C LEU A 649 6.73 36.93 16.32
N ALA A 650 6.56 35.65 15.93
CA ALA A 650 7.47 34.58 16.36
C ALA A 650 8.93 34.83 15.93
N ARG A 651 9.12 35.33 14.71
CA ARG A 651 10.45 35.69 14.17
C ARG A 651 11.04 36.90 14.88
N LEU A 652 10.23 37.90 15.25
CA LEU A 652 10.66 39.04 16.06
C LEU A 652 11.08 38.62 17.48
N ARG A 653 10.37 37.66 18.08
CA ARG A 653 10.77 37.04 19.36
C ARG A 653 12.13 36.35 19.24
N LEU A 654 12.32 35.53 18.20
CA LEU A 654 13.60 34.90 17.90
C LEU A 654 14.72 35.93 17.67
N ALA A 655 14.43 37.05 17.02
CA ALA A 655 15.38 38.13 16.80
C ALA A 655 15.69 38.98 18.05
N GLY A 656 15.06 38.70 19.20
CA GLY A 656 15.25 39.47 20.44
C GLY A 656 14.62 40.86 20.39
N MET A 657 13.55 41.05 19.61
CA MET A 657 12.84 42.33 19.45
C MET A 657 11.37 42.27 19.93
N PRO A 658 11.09 41.87 21.19
CA PRO A 658 9.72 41.68 21.66
C PRO A 658 8.92 42.99 21.71
N ASP A 659 9.53 44.13 22.04
CA ASP A 659 8.84 45.43 22.06
C ASP A 659 8.34 45.86 20.67
N LYS A 660 9.12 45.56 19.61
CA LYS A 660 8.65 45.80 18.24
C LYS A 660 7.44 44.90 17.91
N GLY A 661 7.47 43.66 18.38
CA GLY A 661 6.34 42.73 18.25
C GLY A 661 5.08 43.22 18.97
N LEU A 662 5.22 43.73 20.20
CA LEU A 662 4.11 44.32 20.96
C LEU A 662 3.48 45.50 20.22
N ASN A 663 4.30 46.45 19.78
CA ASN A 663 3.81 47.61 19.03
C ASN A 663 3.07 47.17 17.75
N LEU A 664 3.57 46.13 17.07
CA LEU A 664 2.97 45.64 15.84
C LEU A 664 1.59 44.99 16.08
N ILE A 665 1.48 44.10 17.07
CA ILE A 665 0.20 43.42 17.34
C ILE A 665 -0.84 44.40 17.91
N GLU A 666 -0.43 45.34 18.77
CA GLU A 666 -1.33 46.35 19.33
C GLU A 666 -1.82 47.33 18.26
N ALA A 667 -0.94 47.76 17.36
CA ALA A 667 -1.31 48.59 16.21
C ALA A 667 -2.29 47.86 15.29
N PHE A 668 -2.06 46.57 15.03
CA PHE A 668 -2.97 45.75 14.21
C PHE A 668 -4.36 45.60 14.85
N ILE A 669 -4.41 45.25 16.15
CA ILE A 669 -5.67 45.14 16.90
C ILE A 669 -6.45 46.46 16.87
N LYS A 670 -5.75 47.58 17.02
CA LYS A 670 -6.34 48.92 16.97
C LYS A 670 -6.81 49.32 15.57
N GLU A 671 -6.04 49.04 14.52
CA GLU A 671 -6.40 49.36 13.12
C GLU A 671 -7.70 48.67 12.71
N PHE A 672 -7.87 47.40 13.10
CA PHE A 672 -9.01 46.58 12.70
C PHE A 672 -10.12 46.48 13.76
N ASN A 673 -9.99 47.18 14.90
CA ASN A 673 -10.93 47.14 16.03
C ASN A 673 -11.27 45.71 16.49
N ILE A 674 -10.25 44.86 16.63
CA ILE A 674 -10.41 43.45 17.00
C ILE A 674 -10.74 43.35 18.49
N THR A 675 -11.90 42.79 18.83
CA THR A 675 -12.36 42.65 20.22
C THR A 675 -12.14 41.26 20.81
N ASP A 676 -12.15 40.21 19.98
CA ASP A 676 -12.04 38.81 20.40
C ASP A 676 -11.05 38.09 19.47
N TRP A 677 -9.84 37.82 19.99
CA TRP A 677 -8.80 37.06 19.29
C TRP A 677 -7.86 36.34 20.29
N PRO A 678 -8.30 35.18 20.81
CA PRO A 678 -7.58 34.47 21.88
C PRO A 678 -6.14 34.08 21.50
N HIS A 679 -5.91 33.65 20.25
CA HIS A 679 -4.55 33.31 19.80
C HIS A 679 -3.62 34.53 19.73
N GLY A 680 -4.13 35.68 19.29
CA GLY A 680 -3.38 36.94 19.33
C GLY A 680 -3.01 37.35 20.74
N ASP A 681 -3.93 37.19 21.69
CA ASP A 681 -3.70 37.52 23.10
C ASP A 681 -2.72 36.56 23.79
N VAL A 682 -2.71 35.28 23.41
CA VAL A 682 -1.66 34.34 23.83
C VAL A 682 -0.29 34.84 23.40
N VAL A 683 -0.14 35.30 22.15
CA VAL A 683 1.15 35.82 21.66
C VAL A 683 1.49 37.16 22.32
N ARG A 684 0.51 38.03 22.59
CA ARG A 684 0.72 39.28 23.33
C ARG A 684 1.21 39.02 24.76
N SER A 685 0.64 38.04 25.45
CA SER A 685 1.11 37.59 26.77
C SER A 685 2.58 37.12 26.71
N LEU A 686 2.92 36.28 25.73
CA LEU A 686 4.28 35.79 25.52
C LEU A 686 5.28 36.93 25.21
N LEU A 687 4.87 37.91 24.40
CA LEU A 687 5.69 39.08 24.08
C LEU A 687 5.95 39.96 25.32
N HIS A 688 4.97 40.13 26.21
CA HIS A 688 5.18 40.82 27.48
C HIS A 688 6.19 40.08 28.38
N MET A 689 6.11 38.75 28.43
CA MET A 689 7.07 37.93 29.18
C MET A 689 8.49 38.07 28.61
N ASP A 690 8.63 37.98 27.29
CA ASP A 690 9.92 38.15 26.61
C ASP A 690 10.50 39.57 26.79
N ALA A 691 9.65 40.60 26.93
CA ALA A 691 10.06 41.97 27.24
C ALA A 691 10.36 42.20 28.74
N GLY A 692 10.36 41.14 29.56
CA GLY A 692 10.61 41.21 31.01
C GLY A 692 9.42 41.61 31.87
N ARG A 693 8.23 41.80 31.28
CA ARG A 693 6.97 42.16 31.99
C ARG A 693 6.21 40.91 32.40
N ILE A 694 6.86 40.05 33.18
CA ILE A 694 6.39 38.69 33.51
C ILE A 694 5.00 38.72 34.16
N ASN A 695 4.79 39.54 35.20
CA ASN A 695 3.51 39.64 35.91
C ASN A 695 2.36 40.03 34.97
N THR A 696 2.58 41.00 34.08
CA THR A 696 1.57 41.42 33.09
C THR A 696 1.20 40.27 32.16
N GLY A 697 2.21 39.54 31.67
CA GLY A 697 1.98 38.36 30.84
C GLY A 697 1.18 37.27 31.57
N ILE A 698 1.51 37.00 32.84
CA ILE A 698 0.82 35.98 33.66
C ILE A 698 -0.63 36.37 33.90
N THR A 699 -0.91 37.61 34.32
CA THR A 699 -2.28 38.08 34.56
C THR A 699 -3.13 38.01 33.29
N MET A 700 -2.53 38.28 32.11
CA MET A 700 -3.23 38.06 30.84
C MET A 700 -3.51 36.58 30.58
N ALA A 701 -2.56 35.69 30.87
CA ALA A 701 -2.75 34.25 30.71
C ALA A 701 -3.86 33.71 31.62
N GLU A 702 -3.93 34.15 32.88
CA GLU A 702 -5.01 33.81 33.83
C GLU A 702 -6.39 34.22 33.30
N LYS A 703 -6.50 35.45 32.77
CA LYS A 703 -7.74 35.94 32.16
C LYS A 703 -8.15 35.08 30.96
N LEU A 704 -7.20 34.76 30.08
CA LEU A 704 -7.45 33.90 28.92
C LEU A 704 -7.87 32.48 29.33
N ALA A 705 -7.29 31.93 30.39
CA ALA A 705 -7.64 30.63 30.91
C ALA A 705 -9.09 30.59 31.44
N ALA A 706 -9.54 31.68 32.07
CA ALA A 706 -10.92 31.80 32.55
C ALA A 706 -11.94 31.98 31.40
N GLU A 707 -11.61 32.78 30.38
CA GLU A 707 -12.52 33.08 29.26
C GLU A 707 -12.56 31.97 28.21
N HIS A 708 -11.42 31.35 27.90
CA HIS A 708 -11.26 30.36 26.83
C HIS A 708 -10.48 29.10 27.26
N PRO A 709 -10.93 28.35 28.28
CA PRO A 709 -10.19 27.21 28.86
C PRO A 709 -9.96 26.04 27.90
N ARG A 710 -10.79 25.90 26.86
CA ARG A 710 -10.71 24.83 25.87
C ARG A 710 -9.85 25.20 24.65
N HIS A 711 -9.37 26.44 24.55
CA HIS A 711 -8.64 26.90 23.39
C HIS A 711 -7.23 26.28 23.33
N PRO A 712 -6.84 25.56 22.25
CA PRO A 712 -5.59 24.81 22.19
C PRO A 712 -4.35 25.63 22.51
N HIS A 713 -4.24 26.84 21.97
CA HIS A 713 -3.08 27.71 22.20
C HIS A 713 -3.05 28.29 23.63
N VAL A 714 -4.21 28.48 24.27
CA VAL A 714 -4.29 28.93 25.67
C VAL A 714 -3.86 27.79 26.58
N ARG A 715 -4.37 26.57 26.34
CA ARG A 715 -3.95 25.37 27.08
C ARG A 715 -2.44 25.13 27.02
N ASN A 716 -1.84 25.29 25.83
CA ASN A 716 -0.39 25.20 25.67
C ASN A 716 0.37 26.26 26.50
N LEU A 717 -0.10 27.52 26.50
CA LEU A 717 0.49 28.58 27.30
C LEU A 717 0.41 28.26 28.80
N ILE A 718 -0.77 27.88 29.29
CA ILE A 718 -0.97 27.57 30.71
C ILE A 718 -0.18 26.33 31.12
N GLY A 719 -0.13 25.30 30.28
CA GLY A 719 0.67 24.10 30.54
C GLY A 719 2.16 24.39 30.69
N GLU A 720 2.73 25.28 29.86
CA GLU A 720 4.13 25.70 30.02
C GLU A 720 4.33 26.57 31.27
N LEU A 721 3.42 27.51 31.55
CA LEU A 721 3.49 28.36 32.75
C LEU A 721 3.37 27.55 34.04
N ALA A 722 2.53 26.52 34.04
CA ALA A 722 2.38 25.62 35.17
C ALA A 722 3.62 24.75 35.41
N ARG A 723 4.24 24.25 34.33
CA ARG A 723 5.55 23.57 34.43
C ARG A 723 6.66 24.50 34.91
N GLY A 724 6.55 25.80 34.62
CA GLY A 724 7.42 26.85 35.15
C GLY A 724 7.12 27.25 36.60
N GLY A 725 6.06 26.72 37.22
CA GLY A 725 5.65 27.04 38.60
C GLY A 725 4.89 28.36 38.77
N TYR A 726 4.41 28.96 37.67
CA TYR A 726 3.72 30.26 37.71
C TYR A 726 2.20 30.14 37.87
N LEU A 727 1.59 29.07 37.37
CA LEU A 727 0.14 28.84 37.36
C LEU A 727 -0.21 27.38 37.67
N ASP A 728 -1.48 27.11 37.96
CA ASP A 728 -1.98 25.74 38.06
C ASP A 728 -2.34 25.17 36.67
N MET A 729 -2.17 23.85 36.51
CA MET A 729 -2.59 23.14 35.30
C MET A 729 -4.11 23.19 35.15
N LEU A 730 -4.58 23.38 33.92
CA LEU A 730 -6.00 23.28 33.59
C LEU A 730 -6.49 21.82 33.75
N PRO A 731 -7.80 21.62 34.03
CA PRO A 731 -8.41 20.30 33.99
C PRO A 731 -8.19 19.61 32.64
N SER A 732 -8.09 18.28 32.66
CA SER A 732 -7.95 17.49 31.45
C SER A 732 -9.13 17.74 30.50
N GLU A 733 -8.84 17.89 29.21
CA GLU A 733 -9.85 18.15 28.20
C GLU A 733 -10.72 16.89 28.01
N PRO A 734 -12.06 16.98 28.07
CA PRO A 734 -12.95 15.81 27.96
C PRO A 734 -12.99 15.20 26.55
N THR A 735 -12.44 15.88 25.55
CA THR A 735 -12.42 15.41 24.16
C THR A 735 -11.62 14.11 24.04
N PRO A 736 -11.95 13.23 23.07
CA PRO A 736 -11.17 12.02 22.79
C PRO A 736 -9.76 12.29 22.24
N ILE A 737 -9.36 13.56 22.12
CA ILE A 737 -8.09 13.98 21.56
C ILE A 737 -7.01 13.84 22.63
N GLU A 738 -5.96 13.10 22.31
CA GLU A 738 -4.78 13.04 23.16
C GLU A 738 -3.96 14.33 23.00
N TRP A 739 -3.96 15.16 24.04
CA TRP A 739 -3.15 16.37 24.13
C TRP A 739 -1.79 16.04 24.77
N LEU A 740 -0.71 16.10 23.98
CA LEU A 740 0.65 15.74 24.45
C LEU A 740 1.10 16.55 25.66
N ASN A 741 0.66 17.81 25.75
CA ASN A 741 1.07 18.73 26.80
C ASN A 741 0.27 18.59 28.11
N ASP A 742 -0.87 17.87 28.07
CA ASP A 742 -1.77 17.67 29.20
C ASP A 742 -1.70 16.24 29.78
N SER A 743 -1.25 15.26 28.98
CA SER A 743 -1.40 13.82 29.27
C SER A 743 -0.39 13.23 30.24
N GLY A 744 0.64 13.97 30.68
CA GLY A 744 1.69 13.45 31.58
C GLY A 744 2.56 12.32 30.99
N LEU A 745 2.38 12.02 29.70
CA LEU A 745 3.10 10.98 28.96
C LEU A 745 4.47 11.49 28.46
N ASP A 746 5.36 10.58 28.05
CA ASP A 746 6.65 10.92 27.43
C ASP A 746 6.44 11.58 26.05
N TRP A 747 6.17 12.88 26.07
CA TRP A 747 5.92 13.69 24.88
C TRP A 747 7.16 13.81 23.97
N LEU A 748 8.36 13.50 24.48
CA LEU A 748 9.62 13.64 23.72
C LEU A 748 9.65 12.76 22.47
N ASP A 749 9.09 11.56 22.55
CA ASP A 749 9.02 10.64 21.41
C ASP A 749 7.71 10.82 20.61
N GLY A 750 6.66 11.34 21.24
CA GLY A 750 5.36 11.62 20.63
C GLY A 750 5.36 12.88 19.74
N TRP A 751 6.13 13.92 20.09
CA TRP A 751 6.07 15.21 19.41
C TRP A 751 6.41 15.13 17.92
N VAL A 752 7.56 14.52 17.59
CA VAL A 752 8.01 14.36 16.19
C VAL A 752 6.97 13.62 15.34
N ARG A 753 6.22 12.71 15.96
CA ARG A 753 5.19 11.91 15.29
C ARG A 753 3.86 12.64 15.14
N LYS A 754 3.51 13.58 16.02
CA LYS A 754 2.22 14.29 15.93
C LYS A 754 2.38 15.65 15.26
N HIS A 755 3.38 16.43 15.64
CA HIS A 755 3.59 17.81 15.21
C HIS A 755 4.74 17.91 14.21
N VAL A 756 4.47 17.55 12.96
CA VAL A 756 5.50 17.44 11.91
C VAL A 756 6.08 18.81 11.52
N VAL A 757 5.28 19.87 11.60
CA VAL A 757 5.65 21.22 11.13
C VAL A 757 6.03 22.18 12.26
N ALA A 758 5.70 21.85 13.51
CA ALA A 758 5.97 22.70 14.66
C ALA A 758 7.24 22.26 15.42
N PRO A 759 8.11 23.20 15.82
CA PRO A 759 9.25 22.87 16.66
C PRO A 759 8.77 22.37 18.04
N PRO A 760 9.57 21.54 18.75
CA PRO A 760 9.22 21.09 20.09
C PRO A 760 9.38 22.21 21.12
N PRO A 761 8.65 22.18 22.25
CA PRO A 761 8.75 23.18 23.31
C PRO A 761 10.15 23.26 23.92
N THR A 762 10.80 22.12 24.15
CA THR A 762 12.16 22.04 24.70
C THR A 762 13.03 21.02 23.96
N PHE A 763 14.34 21.14 24.11
CA PHE A 763 15.31 20.23 23.52
C PHE A 763 15.72 19.16 24.54
N GLY A 764 14.94 18.06 24.63
CA GLY A 764 15.29 16.94 25.50
C GLY A 764 16.23 15.89 24.87
N LYS A 765 16.18 15.73 23.55
CA LYS A 765 16.95 14.72 22.81
C LYS A 765 17.46 15.30 21.48
N LYS A 766 18.60 14.81 20.98
CA LYS A 766 19.18 15.22 19.68
C LYS A 766 18.21 15.11 18.48
N PRO A 767 17.33 14.09 18.37
CA PRO A 767 16.32 14.03 17.31
C PRO A 767 15.36 15.22 17.31
N LEU A 768 15.03 15.78 18.47
CA LEU A 768 14.14 16.95 18.58
C LEU A 768 14.76 18.21 17.97
N ILE A 769 16.07 18.41 18.13
CA ILE A 769 16.79 19.54 17.51
C ILE A 769 16.84 19.39 15.98
N ARG A 770 17.05 18.16 15.49
CA ARG A 770 16.97 17.87 14.05
C ARG A 770 15.56 18.12 13.52
N HIS A 771 14.55 17.70 14.28
CA HIS A 771 13.14 17.95 13.97
C HIS A 771 12.87 19.45 13.83
N THR A 772 13.30 20.28 14.78
CA THR A 772 13.20 21.75 14.71
C THR A 772 13.70 22.32 13.39
N TRP A 773 14.88 21.88 12.93
CA TRP A 773 15.44 22.35 11.66
C TRP A 773 14.63 21.89 10.43
N ASN A 774 14.10 20.67 10.48
CA ASN A 774 13.30 20.11 9.40
C ASN A 774 11.86 20.65 9.37
N SER A 775 11.32 21.02 10.53
CA SER A 775 9.96 21.52 10.70
C SER A 775 9.87 23.00 10.33
N ASN A 776 10.69 23.84 10.97
CA ASN A 776 10.77 25.28 10.71
C ASN A 776 12.19 25.85 10.90
N GLY A 777 12.90 26.07 9.79
CA GLY A 777 14.28 26.56 9.74
C GLY A 777 14.47 27.96 10.31
N TRP A 778 13.40 28.78 10.42
CA TRP A 778 13.48 30.09 11.08
C TRP A 778 13.93 29.99 12.53
N ALA A 779 13.74 28.84 13.19
CA ALA A 779 14.20 28.60 14.56
C ALA A 779 15.72 28.76 14.77
N ALA A 780 16.53 28.80 13.69
CA ALA A 780 17.95 29.11 13.78
C ALA A 780 18.25 30.58 14.03
N MET A 781 17.29 31.49 13.87
CA MET A 781 17.47 32.92 14.06
C MET A 781 17.70 33.30 15.53
N ASN A 782 18.58 34.28 15.76
CA ASN A 782 18.82 34.95 17.05
C ASN A 782 19.19 36.44 16.93
N GLY A 783 19.01 37.04 15.75
CA GLY A 783 19.44 38.43 15.48
C GLY A 783 20.94 38.64 15.22
N SER A 784 21.80 37.60 15.29
CA SER A 784 23.26 37.71 15.15
C SER A 784 23.86 37.00 13.91
N GLY A 785 23.10 36.86 12.82
CA GLY A 785 23.56 36.20 11.58
C GLY A 785 23.62 34.66 11.62
N SER A 786 23.19 34.04 12.72
CA SER A 786 23.10 32.58 12.90
C SER A 786 22.29 31.85 11.82
N LEU A 787 21.23 32.49 11.32
CA LEU A 787 20.39 31.93 10.27
C LEU A 787 21.16 31.71 8.97
N GLU A 788 21.97 32.69 8.55
CA GLU A 788 22.81 32.58 7.35
C GLU A 788 23.84 31.46 7.48
N GLU A 789 24.44 31.32 8.68
CA GLU A 789 25.35 30.22 8.98
C GLU A 789 24.64 28.86 8.89
N ALA A 790 23.41 28.76 9.41
CA ALA A 790 22.61 27.55 9.37
C ALA A 790 22.23 27.16 7.93
N ILE A 791 21.80 28.14 7.11
CA ILE A 791 21.47 27.94 5.69
C ILE A 791 22.70 27.43 4.93
N ARG A 792 23.88 28.02 5.15
CA ARG A 792 25.14 27.58 4.52
C ARG A 792 25.48 26.12 4.84
N LYS A 793 25.11 25.64 6.04
CA LYS A 793 25.31 24.26 6.50
C LYS A 793 24.26 23.26 6.00
N LYS A 794 23.23 23.70 5.27
CA LYS A 794 22.19 22.85 4.66
C LYS A 794 21.58 21.85 5.67
N SER A 795 21.73 20.54 5.44
CA SER A 795 21.21 19.48 6.32
C SER A 795 21.82 19.49 7.72
N ASN A 796 22.96 20.15 7.93
CA ASN A 796 23.62 20.29 9.23
C ASN A 796 23.27 21.60 9.96
N GLY A 797 22.30 22.39 9.47
CA GLY A 797 21.88 23.63 10.11
C GLY A 797 21.38 23.45 11.55
N TRP A 798 20.83 22.28 11.90
CA TRP A 798 20.45 21.93 13.27
C TRP A 798 21.59 22.07 14.30
N LYS A 799 22.85 21.94 13.89
CA LYS A 799 24.02 22.16 14.77
C LYS A 799 24.17 23.62 15.19
N VAL A 800 23.69 24.55 14.37
CA VAL A 800 23.69 25.99 14.70
C VAL A 800 22.60 26.27 15.72
N ILE A 801 21.40 25.71 15.53
CA ILE A 801 20.31 25.79 16.53
C ILE A 801 20.80 25.32 17.90
N GLN A 802 21.48 24.17 17.97
CA GLN A 802 22.01 23.65 19.24
C GLN A 802 22.98 24.62 19.94
N LYS A 803 23.77 25.37 19.17
CA LYS A 803 24.74 26.34 19.72
C LYS A 803 24.05 27.63 20.18
N VAL A 804 23.08 28.09 19.39
CA VAL A 804 22.36 29.34 19.64
C VAL A 804 21.37 29.19 20.79
N TRP A 805 20.70 28.05 20.85
CA TRP A 805 19.61 27.75 21.79
C TRP A 805 19.95 26.48 22.60
N PRO A 806 20.98 26.48 23.46
CA PRO A 806 21.41 25.29 24.19
C PRO A 806 20.34 24.78 25.17
N ASN A 807 19.49 25.67 25.69
CA ASN A 807 18.46 25.37 26.68
C ASN A 807 17.05 25.25 26.10
N GLY A 808 16.90 25.25 24.77
CA GLY A 808 15.60 25.27 24.09
C GLY A 808 15.26 26.62 23.47
N LEU A 809 14.15 26.65 22.74
CA LEU A 809 13.60 27.85 22.09
C LEU A 809 12.84 28.72 23.11
N PRO A 810 12.56 29.99 22.77
CA PRO A 810 11.65 30.83 23.55
C PRO A 810 10.33 30.12 23.88
N MET A 811 9.77 30.43 25.04
CA MET A 811 8.56 29.78 25.57
C MET A 811 7.42 29.81 24.55
N CYS A 812 6.74 28.66 24.38
CA CYS A 812 5.61 28.47 23.47
C CYS A 812 5.87 28.89 22.02
N LEU A 813 7.12 28.94 21.52
CA LEU A 813 7.37 29.37 20.14
C LEU A 813 6.60 28.53 19.10
N HIS A 814 6.37 27.25 19.40
CA HIS A 814 5.63 26.31 18.58
C HIS A 814 4.15 26.67 18.34
N VAL A 815 3.55 27.58 19.11
CA VAL A 815 2.13 27.96 18.93
C VAL A 815 1.90 29.01 17.84
N HIS A 816 2.97 29.66 17.35
CA HIS A 816 2.84 30.78 16.40
C HIS A 816 4.02 30.88 15.40
N LEU A 817 5.04 30.03 15.48
CA LEU A 817 6.09 29.97 14.45
C LEU A 817 5.62 29.18 13.22
N PHE A 818 4.86 29.87 12.36
CA PHE A 818 4.34 29.30 11.12
C PHE A 818 5.36 29.33 9.98
N GLY A 819 5.23 28.36 9.07
CA GLY A 819 6.01 28.27 7.85
C GLY A 819 5.23 28.72 6.62
N ILE A 820 5.22 27.88 5.58
CA ILE A 820 4.44 28.11 4.37
C ILE A 820 2.96 27.85 4.67
N ILE A 821 2.13 28.89 4.55
CA ILE A 821 0.70 28.80 4.83
C ILE A 821 -0.05 28.56 3.51
N VAL A 822 -0.95 27.59 3.47
CA VAL A 822 -1.91 27.40 2.38
C VAL A 822 -3.32 27.38 2.95
N THR A 823 -4.35 27.29 2.12
CA THR A 823 -5.72 27.06 2.60
C THR A 823 -6.24 25.73 2.09
N VAL A 824 -7.13 25.14 2.88
CA VAL A 824 -7.94 23.99 2.49
C VAL A 824 -9.38 24.28 2.87
N SER A 825 -10.27 24.35 1.89
CA SER A 825 -11.66 24.83 2.06
C SER A 825 -11.72 26.18 2.78
N GLY A 826 -10.79 27.09 2.48
CA GLY A 826 -10.68 28.40 3.12
C GLY A 826 -10.08 28.41 4.53
N MET A 827 -9.86 27.25 5.16
CA MET A 827 -9.15 27.14 6.44
C MET A 827 -7.64 27.25 6.22
N PRO A 828 -6.93 28.21 6.85
CA PRO A 828 -5.49 28.32 6.70
C PRO A 828 -4.78 27.20 7.47
N VAL A 829 -3.78 26.58 6.85
CA VAL A 829 -2.99 25.47 7.40
C VAL A 829 -1.49 25.67 7.12
N ASP A 830 -0.64 25.22 8.04
CA ASP A 830 0.81 25.36 7.94
C ASP A 830 1.49 24.09 7.40
N LEU A 831 2.20 24.20 6.29
CA LEU A 831 3.00 23.12 5.70
C LEU A 831 4.44 23.07 6.25
N GLY A 832 4.79 23.95 7.19
CA GLY A 832 6.13 24.12 7.74
C GLY A 832 7.09 24.82 6.77
N PHE A 833 8.33 25.04 7.23
CA PHE A 833 9.37 25.71 6.45
C PHE A 833 10.71 25.01 6.67
N PRO A 834 11.07 23.99 5.88
CA PRO A 834 12.24 23.19 6.18
C PRO A 834 13.53 24.00 5.98
N GLY A 835 14.49 23.94 6.92
CA GLY A 835 15.70 24.75 6.84
C GLY A 835 16.67 24.34 5.72
N ASN A 836 16.48 23.17 5.11
CA ASN A 836 17.31 22.62 4.03
C ASN A 836 16.78 22.94 2.61
N LEU A 837 15.92 23.93 2.43
CA LEU A 837 15.44 24.37 1.12
C LEU A 837 16.58 24.69 0.15
N ASP A 838 16.47 24.23 -1.09
CA ASP A 838 17.44 24.50 -2.15
C ASP A 838 17.15 25.85 -2.84
N LEU A 839 17.41 26.93 -2.10
CA LEU A 839 17.13 28.32 -2.53
C LEU A 839 17.74 28.64 -3.90
N LYS A 840 18.92 28.10 -4.23
CA LYS A 840 19.59 28.33 -5.52
C LYS A 840 18.80 27.76 -6.69
N THR A 841 18.29 26.54 -6.54
CA THR A 841 17.49 25.88 -7.59
C THR A 841 16.10 26.52 -7.72
N ILE A 842 15.52 26.97 -6.59
CA ILE A 842 14.23 27.67 -6.55
C ILE A 842 14.29 28.96 -7.38
N GLU A 843 15.33 29.78 -7.19
CA GLU A 843 15.56 31.01 -7.96
C GLU A 843 15.77 30.72 -9.44
N LYS A 844 16.67 29.78 -9.78
CA LYS A 844 16.96 29.41 -11.17
C LYS A 844 15.71 28.98 -11.96
N LYS A 845 14.70 28.42 -11.29
CA LYS A 845 13.45 27.96 -11.92
C LYS A 845 12.34 29.04 -11.93
N GLY A 846 12.59 30.23 -11.41
CA GLY A 846 11.62 31.32 -11.36
C GLY A 846 10.37 30.93 -10.56
N HIS A 847 10.55 30.27 -9.41
CA HIS A 847 9.46 29.93 -8.49
C HIS A 847 9.08 31.07 -7.53
N LEU A 848 9.92 32.11 -7.48
CA LEU A 848 9.72 33.33 -6.70
C LEU A 848 9.43 34.57 -7.57
N GLU A 849 9.49 34.41 -8.89
CA GLU A 849 9.20 35.42 -9.91
C GLU A 849 7.83 35.08 -10.55
N ILE A 850 6.76 35.14 -9.75
CA ILE A 850 5.40 34.80 -10.18
C ILE A 850 4.52 36.04 -10.20
#